data_AF-A0A068YP32-F1
#
_entry.id   AF-A0A068YP32-F1
#
_cell.length_a   1.000
_cell.length_b   1.000
_cell.length_c   1.000
_cell.angle_alpha   90.00
_cell.angle_beta   90.00
_cell.angle_gamma   90.00
#
_symmetry.space_group_name_H-M   'P 1'
#
loop_
_entity.id
_entity.type
_entity.pdbx_description
1 polymer ?
#
loop_
_entity_poly.entity_id
_entity_poly.type
_entity_poly.pdbx_seq_one_letter_code
_entity_poly.pdbx_strand_id
1 'polypeptide(L)'
;MLNSLNKKTIKLFFAFILTVIAAASFQNNFLGFADQSFFTSFQRDSEAFVLGGIVADDYELDKKGANLGGVAKNYPYKYPDNILDAYDIFLNGVKGVTPNFAPYLSQYGIQSIIFSKIHSLFGLKKLPQLQIINSVLLAIVVVWLFFLYCDIYDNRFSVIFLITMITSPWVISFARNLYWMPFLWFLPAVFSALLYQQSRRLHRLLLLFAIAFSVFLKSLAGYEYLSTITLFACSVFVVAPFFNNSNRSWSNNLKSFIFVFSACVIGFICALLIHANMRDESIVAGLKSIFFNDVMRRTYGDSSLWDSGLKKSLESNPLSVIKTYMTSWTTPLVMWLPGSIFKFLFGFVVFGLTYSYFRKSRDWQKNLVLTAFFFIVPVSWFVLAKAHSFIHTHMSYVLWYFGFIQALIYVSIGLIILLLQDLLRLKNISQWKRPSLSIFILFIVLFATVGGYFIKSNEEFDKKADILSSGLFKMYKLKEGFSIYLSGNGSIIYFNMNCKHLDLTQRFFLHVYRENVEGVTGGASAFENLDFDWYDFKITSPNLLSKYHGACMSVRSVSDDGFNSISTGQFRLDGPRIWQEDIDFRPKVKLDKIIPSDLNDENWQNGVSKVGPGFVIPNNYLTKKSLKVGDVLSFSFSKDRIVKRIDYSEQYINVYFDGGILTPALDGFPNSIQIRH
;
A
#
# COMPACT_ATOMS: atom_id res chain seq x y z
N MET A 1 -16.22 -30.36 -37.25
CA MET A 1 -15.17 -29.33 -37.42
C MET A 1 -15.67 -27.93 -37.02
N LEU A 2 -16.81 -27.47 -37.56
CA LEU A 2 -17.44 -26.17 -37.21
C LEU A 2 -17.69 -25.96 -35.70
N ASN A 3 -18.24 -26.96 -34.98
CA ASN A 3 -18.45 -26.86 -33.53
C ASN A 3 -17.15 -26.78 -32.70
N SER A 4 -16.03 -27.31 -33.20
CA SER A 4 -14.72 -27.21 -32.53
C SER A 4 -14.06 -25.86 -32.77
N LEU A 5 -14.15 -25.35 -34.00
CA LEU A 5 -13.71 -24.00 -34.36
C LEU A 5 -14.46 -22.96 -33.54
N ASN A 6 -15.78 -23.09 -33.41
CA ASN A 6 -16.61 -22.15 -32.64
C ASN A 6 -16.21 -22.11 -31.15
N LYS A 7 -15.94 -23.27 -30.52
CA LYS A 7 -15.46 -23.35 -29.13
C LYS A 7 -14.07 -22.71 -28.93
N LYS A 8 -13.14 -22.90 -29.88
CA LYS A 8 -11.81 -22.28 -29.81
C LYS A 8 -11.91 -20.76 -29.95
N THR A 9 -12.72 -20.28 -30.89
CA THR A 9 -12.98 -18.84 -31.08
C THR A 9 -13.59 -18.21 -29.83
N ILE A 10 -14.58 -18.87 -29.20
CA ILE A 10 -15.16 -18.40 -27.94
C ILE A 10 -14.13 -18.34 -26.81
N LYS A 11 -13.26 -19.37 -26.65
CA LYS A 11 -12.22 -19.38 -25.62
C LYS A 11 -11.20 -18.25 -25.85
N LEU A 12 -10.80 -18.00 -27.10
CA LEU A 12 -9.90 -16.89 -27.46
C LEU A 12 -10.54 -15.53 -27.21
N PHE A 13 -11.82 -15.36 -27.56
CA PHE A 13 -12.57 -14.14 -27.30
C PHE A 13 -12.69 -13.86 -25.79
N PHE A 14 -13.00 -14.89 -24.99
CA PHE A 14 -13.03 -14.76 -23.54
C PHE A 14 -11.66 -14.45 -22.95
N ALA A 15 -10.60 -15.08 -23.46
CA ALA A 15 -9.23 -14.77 -23.07
C ALA A 15 -8.89 -13.30 -23.34
N PHE A 16 -9.26 -12.79 -24.52
CA PHE A 16 -9.07 -11.39 -24.88
C PHE A 16 -9.80 -10.44 -23.90
N ILE A 17 -11.08 -10.70 -23.60
CA ILE A 17 -11.85 -9.90 -22.63
C ILE A 17 -11.17 -9.89 -21.26
N LEU A 18 -10.79 -11.07 -20.74
CA LEU A 18 -10.12 -11.16 -19.45
C LEU A 18 -8.78 -10.41 -19.44
N THR A 19 -8.01 -10.48 -20.53
CA THR A 19 -6.75 -9.74 -20.67
C THR A 19 -7.01 -8.23 -20.66
N VAL A 20 -8.03 -7.74 -21.35
CA VAL A 20 -8.40 -6.31 -21.33
C VAL A 20 -8.80 -5.86 -19.93
N ILE A 21 -9.63 -6.63 -19.22
CA ILE A 21 -10.05 -6.31 -17.84
C ILE A 21 -8.84 -6.31 -16.89
N ALA A 22 -7.99 -7.33 -16.97
CA ALA A 22 -6.78 -7.42 -16.15
C ALA A 22 -5.82 -6.25 -16.45
N ALA A 23 -5.56 -5.95 -17.72
CA ALA A 23 -4.70 -4.84 -18.13
C ALA A 23 -5.27 -3.48 -17.69
N ALA A 24 -6.59 -3.28 -17.73
CA ALA A 24 -7.21 -2.06 -17.22
C ALA A 24 -7.04 -1.93 -15.69
N SER A 25 -7.21 -3.03 -14.95
CA SER A 25 -6.95 -3.05 -13.50
C SER A 25 -5.48 -2.70 -13.20
N PHE A 26 -4.55 -3.30 -13.93
CA PHE A 26 -3.10 -3.11 -13.77
C PHE A 26 -2.61 -1.72 -14.18
N GLN A 27 -3.12 -1.17 -15.28
CA GLN A 27 -2.64 0.10 -15.83
C GLN A 27 -3.16 1.31 -15.06
N ASN A 28 -4.44 1.27 -14.70
CA ASN A 28 -5.17 2.45 -14.22
C ASN A 28 -5.77 2.26 -12.84
N ASN A 29 -5.53 1.11 -12.18
CA ASN A 29 -6.28 0.74 -10.98
C ASN A 29 -7.79 0.86 -11.23
N PHE A 30 -8.25 0.44 -12.43
CA PHE A 30 -9.62 0.69 -12.92
C PHE A 30 -10.70 0.16 -11.97
N LEU A 31 -10.42 -0.95 -11.30
CA LEU A 31 -11.33 -1.57 -10.33
C LEU A 31 -11.28 -0.90 -8.93
N GLY A 32 -10.35 0.02 -8.69
CA GLY A 32 -10.26 0.80 -7.45
C GLY A 32 -9.82 0.00 -6.23
N PHE A 33 -9.06 -1.08 -6.42
CA PHE A 33 -8.66 -1.98 -5.34
C PHE A 33 -7.35 -1.60 -4.66
N ALA A 34 -6.44 -0.92 -5.35
CA ALA A 34 -5.30 -0.28 -4.72
C ALA A 34 -5.70 1.12 -4.21
N ASP A 35 -5.16 1.53 -3.06
CA ASP A 35 -5.18 2.96 -2.68
C ASP A 35 -4.47 3.77 -3.78
N GLN A 36 -5.08 4.87 -4.22
CA GLN A 36 -4.60 5.60 -5.39
C GLN A 36 -3.20 6.19 -5.17
N SER A 37 -2.85 6.55 -3.94
CA SER A 37 -1.48 6.95 -3.59
C SER A 37 -0.54 5.80 -3.78
N PHE A 38 -0.87 4.69 -3.12
CA PHE A 38 -0.03 3.53 -3.10
C PHE A 38 0.23 3.09 -4.52
N PHE A 39 -0.76 3.12 -5.40
CA PHE A 39 -0.64 2.82 -6.83
C PHE A 39 0.19 3.82 -7.64
N THR A 40 0.10 5.12 -7.34
CA THR A 40 0.77 6.18 -8.13
C THR A 40 2.21 6.43 -7.70
N SER A 41 2.50 6.32 -6.41
CA SER A 41 3.85 6.50 -5.85
C SER A 41 4.64 5.20 -5.74
N PHE A 42 4.02 4.03 -5.99
CA PHE A 42 4.67 2.73 -5.80
C PHE A 42 6.00 2.62 -6.55
N GLN A 43 7.08 2.44 -5.81
CA GLN A 43 8.40 2.11 -6.36
C GLN A 43 8.83 3.08 -7.49
N ARG A 44 8.46 4.35 -7.36
CA ARG A 44 8.85 5.40 -8.31
C ARG A 44 10.35 5.64 -8.31
N ASP A 45 10.97 5.51 -7.15
CA ASP A 45 12.43 5.52 -6.95
C ASP A 45 13.12 4.45 -7.82
N SER A 46 12.66 3.20 -7.75
CA SER A 46 13.21 2.11 -8.56
C SER A 46 12.94 2.29 -10.05
N GLU A 47 11.72 2.71 -10.43
CA GLU A 47 11.36 2.99 -11.83
C GLU A 47 12.17 4.16 -12.42
N ALA A 48 12.60 5.11 -11.58
CA ALA A 48 13.46 6.22 -11.99
C ALA A 48 14.80 5.75 -12.57
N PHE A 49 15.36 4.63 -12.11
CA PHE A 49 16.61 4.10 -12.65
C PHE A 49 16.48 3.65 -14.12
N VAL A 50 15.29 3.20 -14.52
CA VAL A 50 14.99 2.84 -15.91
C VAL A 50 14.87 4.11 -16.74
N LEU A 51 14.16 5.11 -16.23
CA LEU A 51 14.02 6.40 -16.90
C LEU A 51 15.38 7.10 -17.03
N GLY A 52 16.24 7.05 -16.01
CA GLY A 52 17.58 7.63 -16.09
C GLY A 52 18.44 6.96 -17.14
N GLY A 53 18.28 5.64 -17.36
CA GLY A 53 18.94 4.94 -18.46
C GLY A 53 18.42 5.32 -19.85
N ILE A 54 17.11 5.57 -19.98
CA ILE A 54 16.49 6.10 -21.22
C ILE A 54 17.01 7.52 -21.50
N VAL A 55 16.98 8.39 -20.50
CA VAL A 55 17.49 9.76 -20.59
C VAL A 55 18.97 9.74 -20.98
N ALA A 56 19.78 8.87 -20.38
CA ALA A 56 21.18 8.75 -20.76
C ALA A 56 21.38 8.30 -22.22
N ASP A 57 20.48 7.50 -22.81
CA ASP A 57 20.54 7.20 -24.24
C ASP A 57 20.08 8.39 -25.09
N ASP A 58 18.99 9.05 -24.72
CA ASP A 58 18.43 10.20 -25.48
C ASP A 58 19.41 11.38 -25.56
N TYR A 59 20.26 11.56 -24.54
CA TYR A 59 21.25 12.64 -24.43
C TYR A 59 22.69 12.16 -24.61
N GLU A 60 22.91 10.91 -25.04
CA GLU A 60 24.23 10.33 -25.31
C GLU A 60 25.21 10.45 -24.12
N LEU A 61 24.72 10.28 -22.89
CA LEU A 61 25.52 10.37 -21.68
C LEU A 61 26.38 9.12 -21.49
N ASP A 62 27.59 9.29 -20.96
CA ASP A 62 28.43 8.16 -20.57
C ASP A 62 27.82 7.39 -19.39
N LYS A 63 27.39 6.16 -19.66
CA LYS A 63 26.79 5.27 -18.67
C LYS A 63 27.80 4.51 -17.81
N LYS A 64 29.11 4.66 -18.07
CA LYS A 64 30.20 4.00 -17.32
C LYS A 64 30.01 2.47 -17.22
N GLY A 65 29.56 1.86 -18.32
CA GLY A 65 29.31 0.43 -18.43
C GLY A 65 28.00 -0.08 -17.81
N ALA A 66 27.24 0.76 -17.09
CA ALA A 66 25.94 0.38 -16.53
C ALA A 66 24.80 0.57 -17.55
N ASN A 67 23.71 -0.17 -17.39
CA ASN A 67 22.49 0.06 -18.20
C ASN A 67 21.40 0.83 -17.45
N LEU A 68 21.44 0.79 -16.11
CA LEU A 68 20.55 1.53 -15.21
C LEU A 68 21.33 2.64 -14.51
N GLY A 69 20.63 3.69 -14.12
CA GLY A 69 21.24 4.75 -13.33
C GLY A 69 20.28 5.89 -13.04
N GLY A 70 20.64 6.68 -12.05
CA GLY A 70 19.92 7.91 -11.74
C GLY A 70 20.43 9.06 -12.61
N VAL A 71 19.60 10.08 -12.81
CA VAL A 71 20.00 11.32 -13.47
C VAL A 71 19.60 12.48 -12.60
N ALA A 72 20.51 13.44 -12.42
CA ALA A 72 20.27 14.69 -11.71
C ALA A 72 20.35 15.90 -12.65
N LYS A 73 19.64 16.99 -12.30
CA LYS A 73 19.65 18.25 -13.06
C LYS A 73 20.69 19.21 -12.51
N ASN A 74 21.65 19.68 -13.32
CA ASN A 74 22.60 20.76 -12.98
C ASN A 74 23.56 20.50 -11.81
N TYR A 75 23.38 19.41 -11.06
CA TYR A 75 24.16 19.07 -9.88
C TYR A 75 24.58 17.59 -9.93
N PRO A 76 25.56 17.19 -9.11
CA PRO A 76 25.89 15.78 -8.94
C PRO A 76 24.69 14.98 -8.42
N TYR A 77 24.53 13.76 -8.93
CA TYR A 77 23.52 12.85 -8.43
C TYR A 77 23.80 12.43 -6.98
N LYS A 78 22.77 12.47 -6.14
CA LYS A 78 22.81 12.09 -4.73
C LYS A 78 21.51 11.39 -4.35
N TYR A 79 21.61 10.10 -4.06
CA TYR A 79 20.47 9.32 -3.58
C TYR A 79 20.23 9.58 -2.08
N PRO A 80 18.97 9.69 -1.62
CA PRO A 80 17.72 9.66 -2.39
C PRO A 80 17.29 11.04 -2.93
N ASP A 81 18.00 12.11 -2.59
CA ASP A 81 17.61 13.52 -2.76
C ASP A 81 17.09 13.87 -4.18
N ASN A 82 17.76 13.40 -5.24
CA ASN A 82 17.41 13.75 -6.62
C ASN A 82 17.05 12.56 -7.54
N ILE A 83 16.66 11.42 -6.96
CA ILE A 83 16.26 10.23 -7.76
C ILE A 83 15.11 10.51 -8.73
N LEU A 84 14.17 11.40 -8.37
CA LEU A 84 12.98 11.68 -9.16
C LEU A 84 13.22 12.64 -10.32
N ASP A 85 14.40 13.25 -10.44
CA ASP A 85 14.76 14.15 -11.55
C ASP A 85 14.63 13.48 -12.92
N ALA A 86 14.87 12.16 -12.98
CA ALA A 86 14.72 11.36 -14.19
C ALA A 86 13.30 11.46 -14.80
N TYR A 87 12.25 11.57 -13.97
CA TYR A 87 10.88 11.73 -14.47
C TYR A 87 10.70 13.08 -15.15
N ASP A 88 11.22 14.14 -14.53
CA ASP A 88 11.04 15.50 -15.03
C ASP A 88 11.81 15.70 -16.34
N ILE A 89 13.05 15.21 -16.41
CA ILE A 89 13.85 15.25 -17.63
C ILE A 89 13.19 14.45 -18.75
N PHE A 90 12.68 13.25 -18.45
CA PHE A 90 12.00 12.42 -19.44
C PHE A 90 10.72 13.08 -19.98
N LEU A 91 9.94 13.73 -19.11
CA LEU A 91 8.66 14.34 -19.50
C LEU A 91 8.80 15.71 -20.16
N ASN A 92 9.69 16.56 -19.65
CA ASN A 92 9.79 17.97 -20.03
C ASN A 92 11.04 18.29 -20.87
N GLY A 93 11.95 17.34 -21.03
CA GLY A 93 13.24 17.55 -21.68
C GLY A 93 14.19 18.42 -20.86
N VAL A 94 15.29 18.85 -21.49
CA VAL A 94 16.47 19.42 -20.83
C VAL A 94 16.62 20.93 -21.10
N LYS A 95 15.52 21.68 -21.28
CA LYS A 95 15.63 23.14 -21.56
C LYS A 95 16.28 23.87 -20.37
N GLY A 96 17.55 24.28 -20.52
CA GLY A 96 18.32 24.98 -19.49
C GLY A 96 18.86 24.08 -18.37
N VAL A 97 18.98 22.77 -18.64
CA VAL A 97 19.47 21.78 -17.67
C VAL A 97 20.68 21.06 -18.25
N THR A 98 21.64 20.65 -17.43
CA THR A 98 22.70 19.70 -17.81
C THR A 98 22.50 18.40 -17.02
N PRO A 99 22.14 17.29 -17.68
CA PRO A 99 21.83 16.03 -16.99
C PRO A 99 23.13 15.31 -16.60
N ASN A 100 23.23 14.90 -15.33
CA ASN A 100 24.36 14.13 -14.81
C ASN A 100 23.92 12.70 -14.50
N PHE A 101 24.48 11.71 -15.19
CA PHE A 101 24.15 10.29 -14.99
C PHE A 101 25.04 9.66 -13.89
N ALA A 102 24.40 8.88 -13.01
CA ALA A 102 25.07 8.06 -12.02
C ALA A 102 24.71 6.58 -12.18
N PRO A 103 25.68 5.70 -12.44
CA PRO A 103 25.42 4.29 -12.73
C PRO A 103 24.85 3.54 -11.53
N TYR A 104 23.83 2.73 -11.77
CA TYR A 104 23.28 1.77 -10.82
C TYR A 104 23.87 0.39 -11.10
N LEU A 105 24.83 -0.03 -10.28
CA LEU A 105 25.64 -1.22 -10.57
C LEU A 105 25.10 -2.52 -9.97
N SER A 106 24.06 -2.50 -9.15
CA SER A 106 23.59 -3.67 -8.38
C SER A 106 22.86 -4.73 -9.21
N GLN A 107 22.61 -4.47 -10.49
CA GLN A 107 22.07 -5.43 -11.44
C GLN A 107 22.44 -5.05 -12.88
N TYR A 108 22.31 -6.00 -13.81
CA TYR A 108 22.66 -5.76 -15.21
C TYR A 108 21.80 -4.69 -15.89
N GLY A 109 20.48 -4.68 -15.64
CA GLY A 109 19.60 -3.60 -16.08
C GLY A 109 19.00 -3.75 -17.48
N ILE A 110 18.70 -4.98 -17.91
CA ILE A 110 18.14 -5.25 -19.25
C ILE A 110 16.83 -4.50 -19.53
N GLN A 111 16.04 -4.19 -18.50
CA GLN A 111 14.80 -3.43 -18.61
C GLN A 111 15.04 -2.05 -19.22
N SER A 112 16.14 -1.39 -18.84
CA SER A 112 16.51 -0.08 -19.39
C SER A 112 16.85 -0.16 -20.87
N ILE A 113 17.65 -1.16 -21.27
CA ILE A 113 17.97 -1.43 -22.68
C ILE A 113 16.69 -1.65 -23.49
N ILE A 114 15.79 -2.50 -23.00
CA ILE A 114 14.54 -2.83 -23.69
C ILE A 114 13.64 -1.60 -23.81
N PHE A 115 13.38 -0.88 -22.72
CA PHE A 115 12.48 0.26 -22.74
C PHE A 115 13.06 1.47 -23.48
N SER A 116 14.36 1.69 -23.46
CA SER A 116 15.05 2.70 -24.27
C SER A 116 14.90 2.40 -25.76
N LYS A 117 15.09 1.13 -26.15
CA LYS A 117 14.89 0.73 -27.55
C LYS A 117 13.44 0.81 -27.99
N ILE A 118 12.49 0.47 -27.13
CA ILE A 118 11.06 0.62 -27.40
C ILE A 118 10.68 2.11 -27.51
N HIS A 119 11.18 2.95 -26.60
CA HIS A 119 10.96 4.40 -26.62
C HIS A 119 11.41 4.98 -27.97
N SER A 120 12.66 4.74 -28.36
CA SER A 120 13.23 5.26 -29.61
C SER A 120 12.56 4.70 -30.86
N LEU A 121 12.29 3.39 -30.94
CA LEU A 121 11.69 2.76 -32.12
C LEU A 121 10.24 3.20 -32.38
N PHE A 122 9.46 3.43 -31.33
CA PHE A 122 8.03 3.74 -31.45
C PHE A 122 7.69 5.20 -31.10
N GLY A 123 8.68 6.02 -30.74
CA GLY A 123 8.48 7.43 -30.38
C GLY A 123 7.60 7.64 -29.14
N LEU A 124 7.68 6.74 -28.15
CA LEU A 124 6.82 6.76 -26.96
C LEU A 124 7.33 7.75 -25.90
N LYS A 125 6.77 8.96 -25.90
CA LYS A 125 7.25 10.07 -25.04
C LYS A 125 6.58 10.16 -23.66
N LYS A 126 5.57 9.33 -23.38
CA LYS A 126 4.82 9.38 -22.11
C LYS A 126 5.02 8.10 -21.31
N LEU A 127 5.28 8.24 -20.02
CA LEU A 127 5.49 7.11 -19.11
C LEU A 127 4.35 6.06 -19.16
N PRO A 128 3.05 6.45 -19.15
CA PRO A 128 1.96 5.48 -19.29
C PRO A 128 2.03 4.61 -20.54
N GLN A 129 2.63 5.10 -21.64
CA GLN A 129 2.80 4.34 -22.88
C GLN A 129 3.87 3.26 -22.79
N LEU A 130 4.87 3.43 -21.92
CA LEU A 130 5.84 2.38 -21.61
C LEU A 130 5.25 1.41 -20.59
N GLN A 131 4.61 1.94 -19.55
CA GLN A 131 3.98 1.17 -18.47
C GLN A 131 2.90 0.21 -18.95
N ILE A 132 2.09 0.59 -19.96
CA ILE A 132 1.05 -0.27 -20.53
C ILE A 132 1.61 -1.59 -21.08
N ILE A 133 2.87 -1.61 -21.53
CA ILE A 133 3.51 -2.82 -22.05
C ILE A 133 3.62 -3.86 -20.93
N ASN A 134 4.10 -3.45 -19.75
CA ASN A 134 4.16 -4.34 -18.58
C ASN A 134 2.77 -4.77 -18.11
N SER A 135 1.81 -3.84 -18.07
CA SER A 135 0.43 -4.14 -17.68
C SER A 135 -0.21 -5.20 -18.59
N VAL A 136 -0.03 -5.08 -19.91
CA VAL A 136 -0.56 -6.04 -20.90
C VAL A 136 0.18 -7.37 -20.84
N LEU A 137 1.51 -7.38 -20.76
CA LEU A 137 2.29 -8.61 -20.65
C LEU A 137 1.94 -9.39 -19.38
N LEU A 138 1.81 -8.72 -18.24
CA LEU A 138 1.38 -9.39 -17.00
C LEU A 138 -0.06 -9.90 -17.12
N ALA A 139 -0.98 -9.13 -17.70
CA ALA A 139 -2.35 -9.56 -17.94
C ALA A 139 -2.41 -10.83 -18.81
N ILE A 140 -1.61 -10.91 -19.87
CA ILE A 140 -1.51 -12.11 -20.72
C ILE A 140 -1.00 -13.30 -19.89
N VAL A 141 0.08 -13.14 -19.13
CA VAL A 141 0.66 -14.21 -18.30
C VAL A 141 -0.34 -14.72 -17.26
N VAL A 142 -1.03 -13.82 -16.54
CA VAL A 142 -2.03 -14.17 -15.53
C VAL A 142 -3.23 -14.89 -16.14
N VAL A 143 -3.76 -14.39 -17.27
CA VAL A 143 -4.89 -15.01 -17.97
C VAL A 143 -4.50 -16.37 -18.56
N TRP A 144 -3.27 -16.52 -19.05
CA TRP A 144 -2.81 -17.82 -19.53
C TRP A 144 -2.66 -18.83 -18.40
N LEU A 145 -2.09 -18.44 -17.26
CA LEU A 145 -2.07 -19.28 -16.05
C LEU A 145 -3.48 -19.65 -15.60
N PHE A 146 -4.44 -18.73 -15.65
CA PHE A 146 -5.84 -19.02 -15.34
C PHE A 146 -6.37 -20.19 -16.18
N PHE A 147 -6.20 -20.17 -17.51
CA PHE A 147 -6.66 -21.27 -18.35
C PHE A 147 -5.89 -22.57 -18.11
N LEU A 148 -4.57 -22.50 -17.91
CA LEU A 148 -3.75 -23.67 -17.61
C LEU A 148 -4.17 -24.31 -16.29
N TYR A 149 -4.50 -23.51 -15.29
CA TYR A 149 -4.97 -23.99 -14.00
C TYR A 149 -6.39 -24.56 -14.07
N CYS A 150 -7.26 -24.07 -14.97
CA CYS A 150 -8.56 -24.71 -15.20
C CYS A 150 -8.38 -26.15 -15.68
N ASP A 151 -7.35 -26.38 -16.51
CA ASP A 151 -7.04 -27.69 -17.08
C ASP A 151 -6.25 -28.60 -16.11
N ILE A 152 -5.37 -28.03 -15.27
CA ILE A 152 -4.43 -28.78 -14.40
C ILE A 152 -4.98 -28.99 -12.98
N TYR A 153 -5.60 -27.96 -12.41
CA TYR A 153 -6.15 -27.97 -11.06
C TYR A 153 -7.66 -28.16 -11.12
N ASP A 154 -8.43 -27.13 -10.79
CA ASP A 154 -9.87 -27.07 -10.99
C ASP A 154 -10.32 -25.64 -11.27
N ASN A 155 -11.57 -25.47 -11.72
CA ASN A 155 -12.14 -24.16 -12.03
C ASN A 155 -12.16 -23.23 -10.80
N ARG A 156 -12.35 -23.77 -9.59
CA ARG A 156 -12.46 -22.97 -8.36
C ARG A 156 -11.10 -22.33 -8.03
N PHE A 157 -10.02 -23.10 -8.04
CA PHE A 157 -8.67 -22.59 -7.81
C PHE A 157 -8.31 -21.54 -8.86
N SER A 158 -8.66 -21.79 -10.11
CA SER A 158 -8.33 -20.91 -11.23
C SER A 158 -9.05 -19.57 -11.13
N VAL A 159 -10.35 -19.57 -10.86
CA VAL A 159 -11.12 -18.33 -10.64
C VAL A 159 -10.58 -17.55 -9.45
N ILE A 160 -10.27 -18.23 -8.33
CA ILE A 160 -9.63 -17.58 -7.17
C ILE A 160 -8.28 -16.97 -7.55
N PHE A 161 -7.46 -17.70 -8.30
CA PHE A 161 -6.18 -17.21 -8.79
C PHE A 161 -6.34 -15.93 -9.60
N LEU A 162 -7.22 -15.93 -10.61
CA LEU A 162 -7.45 -14.75 -11.45
C LEU A 162 -7.96 -13.55 -10.63
N ILE A 163 -8.99 -13.76 -9.80
CA ILE A 163 -9.57 -12.70 -8.97
C ILE A 163 -8.50 -12.12 -8.03
N THR A 164 -7.77 -12.97 -7.32
CA THR A 164 -6.71 -12.52 -6.40
C THR A 164 -5.65 -11.71 -7.13
N MET A 165 -5.24 -12.11 -8.33
CA MET A 165 -4.22 -11.38 -9.10
C MET A 165 -4.72 -10.01 -9.57
N ILE A 166 -5.95 -9.89 -10.09
CA ILE A 166 -6.45 -8.63 -10.65
C ILE A 166 -7.03 -7.66 -9.60
N THR A 167 -7.16 -8.09 -8.35
CA THR A 167 -7.75 -7.29 -7.25
C THR A 167 -6.82 -7.09 -6.05
N SER A 168 -5.58 -7.58 -6.13
CA SER A 168 -4.55 -7.36 -5.11
C SER A 168 -3.96 -5.96 -5.24
N PRO A 169 -3.96 -5.13 -4.17
CA PRO A 169 -3.30 -3.82 -4.21
C PRO A 169 -1.81 -3.92 -4.58
N TRP A 170 -1.14 -4.97 -4.11
CA TRP A 170 0.28 -5.20 -4.38
C TRP A 170 0.51 -5.56 -5.86
N VAL A 171 -0.22 -6.55 -6.38
CA VAL A 171 -0.05 -6.97 -7.78
C VAL A 171 -0.39 -5.82 -8.73
N ILE A 172 -1.48 -5.09 -8.47
CA ILE A 172 -1.88 -3.91 -9.25
C ILE A 172 -0.76 -2.85 -9.26
N SER A 173 -0.21 -2.48 -8.10
CA SER A 173 0.84 -1.47 -8.01
C SER A 173 2.15 -1.88 -8.67
N PHE A 174 2.53 -3.16 -8.61
CA PHE A 174 3.69 -3.66 -9.34
C PHE A 174 3.47 -3.72 -10.86
N ALA A 175 2.23 -3.98 -11.30
CA ALA A 175 1.93 -4.47 -12.64
C ALA A 175 2.49 -3.63 -13.79
N ARG A 176 2.50 -2.31 -13.61
CA ARG A 176 2.90 -1.35 -14.66
C ARG A 176 4.36 -0.89 -14.53
N ASN A 177 5.01 -1.18 -13.40
CA ASN A 177 6.31 -0.60 -13.06
C ASN A 177 7.45 -1.12 -13.98
N LEU A 178 8.20 -0.21 -14.59
CA LEU A 178 9.25 -0.54 -15.57
C LEU A 178 10.45 -1.27 -14.97
N TYR A 179 10.80 -0.99 -13.72
CA TYR A 179 11.94 -1.61 -13.04
C TYR A 179 11.69 -3.10 -12.80
N TRP A 180 10.48 -3.44 -12.34
CA TRP A 180 10.17 -4.77 -11.80
C TRP A 180 9.82 -5.81 -12.86
N MET A 181 9.33 -5.38 -14.03
CA MET A 181 8.89 -6.24 -15.14
C MET A 181 8.12 -7.48 -14.64
N PRO A 182 7.00 -7.30 -13.90
CA PRO A 182 6.39 -8.35 -13.08
C PRO A 182 5.89 -9.57 -13.87
N PHE A 183 5.65 -9.43 -15.18
CA PHE A 183 5.30 -10.57 -16.03
C PHE A 183 6.39 -11.67 -16.01
N LEU A 184 7.67 -11.28 -15.87
CA LEU A 184 8.81 -12.21 -15.77
C LEU A 184 8.79 -13.05 -14.48
N TRP A 185 8.04 -12.63 -13.46
CA TRP A 185 7.95 -13.37 -12.20
C TRP A 185 7.09 -14.62 -12.33
N PHE A 186 6.09 -14.58 -13.21
CA PHE A 186 5.11 -15.65 -13.39
C PHE A 186 5.30 -16.41 -14.71
N LEU A 187 6.06 -15.84 -15.66
CA LEU A 187 6.34 -16.46 -16.97
C LEU A 187 6.99 -17.85 -16.87
N PRO A 188 7.97 -18.12 -15.98
CA PRO A 188 8.49 -19.47 -15.79
C PRO A 188 7.40 -20.49 -15.41
N ALA A 189 6.41 -20.08 -14.61
CA ALA A 189 5.32 -20.95 -14.19
C ALA A 189 4.36 -21.29 -15.34
N VAL A 190 4.16 -20.37 -16.31
CA VAL A 190 3.41 -20.67 -17.56
C VAL A 190 4.08 -21.82 -18.30
N PHE A 191 5.40 -21.72 -18.53
CA PHE A 191 6.14 -22.76 -19.24
C PHE A 191 6.22 -24.07 -18.44
N SER A 192 6.31 -24.03 -17.11
CA SER A 192 6.22 -25.23 -16.27
C SER A 192 4.86 -25.90 -16.34
N ALA A 193 3.76 -25.13 -16.36
CA ALA A 193 2.42 -25.68 -16.50
C ALA A 193 2.21 -26.31 -17.89
N LEU A 194 2.71 -25.68 -18.95
CA LEU A 194 2.75 -26.27 -20.29
C LEU A 194 3.60 -27.55 -20.33
N LEU A 195 4.75 -27.56 -19.64
CA LEU A 195 5.65 -28.71 -19.54
C LEU A 195 4.98 -29.89 -18.84
N TYR A 196 4.17 -29.62 -17.80
CA TYR A 196 3.39 -30.62 -17.09
C TYR A 196 2.40 -31.37 -18.00
N GLN A 197 1.80 -30.67 -18.96
CA GLN A 197 0.85 -31.25 -19.91
C GLN A 197 1.51 -31.89 -21.15
N GLN A 198 2.83 -31.74 -21.32
CA GLN A 198 3.52 -32.12 -22.55
C GLN A 198 4.19 -33.50 -22.46
N SER A 199 3.91 -34.36 -23.45
CA SER A 199 4.52 -35.70 -23.57
C SER A 199 5.69 -35.75 -24.56
N ARG A 200 5.70 -34.88 -25.58
CA ARG A 200 6.72 -34.92 -26.65
C ARG A 200 8.08 -34.40 -26.18
N ARG A 201 9.14 -35.23 -26.27
CA ARG A 201 10.51 -34.91 -25.79
C ARG A 201 11.05 -33.56 -26.30
N LEU A 202 10.97 -33.29 -27.60
CA LEU A 202 11.45 -32.02 -28.17
C LEU A 202 10.76 -30.81 -27.55
N HIS A 203 9.43 -30.86 -27.40
CA HIS A 203 8.67 -29.75 -26.82
C HIS A 203 8.97 -29.59 -25.33
N ARG A 204 9.19 -30.70 -24.60
CA ARG A 204 9.64 -30.64 -23.21
C ARG A 204 11.00 -29.95 -23.08
N LEU A 205 11.95 -30.23 -23.97
CA LEU A 205 13.25 -29.56 -24.00
C LEU A 205 13.13 -28.07 -24.33
N LEU A 206 12.31 -27.71 -25.33
CA LEU A 206 12.04 -26.31 -25.67
C LEU A 206 11.41 -25.54 -24.50
N LEU A 207 10.50 -26.17 -23.76
CA LEU A 207 9.88 -25.57 -22.58
C LEU A 207 10.87 -25.42 -21.42
N LEU A 208 11.77 -26.40 -21.20
CA LEU A 208 12.86 -26.26 -20.22
C LEU A 208 13.81 -25.10 -20.60
N PHE A 209 14.13 -24.97 -21.89
CA PHE A 209 14.88 -23.81 -22.37
C PHE A 209 14.12 -22.50 -22.14
N ALA A 210 12.81 -22.45 -22.43
CA ALA A 210 11.99 -21.27 -22.21
C ALA A 210 11.91 -20.88 -20.72
N ILE A 211 11.87 -21.86 -19.80
CA ILE A 211 11.95 -21.65 -18.35
C ILE A 211 13.31 -21.02 -17.99
N ALA A 212 14.41 -21.63 -18.43
CA ALA A 212 15.76 -21.12 -18.17
C ALA A 212 15.93 -19.70 -18.72
N PHE A 213 15.46 -19.45 -19.95
CA PHE A 213 15.51 -18.15 -20.59
C PHE A 213 14.65 -17.09 -19.88
N SER A 214 13.48 -17.47 -19.36
CA SER A 214 12.63 -16.56 -18.58
C SER A 214 13.31 -16.13 -17.27
N VAL A 215 13.93 -17.07 -16.55
CA VAL A 215 14.67 -16.76 -15.32
C VAL A 215 15.96 -16.00 -15.62
N PHE A 216 16.62 -16.28 -16.75
CA PHE A 216 17.73 -15.50 -17.26
C PHE A 216 17.35 -14.04 -17.47
N LEU A 217 16.27 -13.77 -18.24
CA LEU A 217 15.77 -12.41 -18.46
C LEU A 217 15.36 -11.73 -17.14
N LYS A 218 14.65 -12.44 -16.26
CA LYS A 218 14.31 -11.91 -14.93
C LYS A 218 15.57 -11.52 -14.15
N SER A 219 16.58 -12.38 -14.13
CA SER A 219 17.81 -12.17 -13.38
C SER A 219 18.67 -11.03 -13.96
N LEU A 220 18.61 -10.80 -15.28
CA LEU A 220 19.20 -9.61 -15.89
C LEU A 220 18.44 -8.32 -15.54
N ALA A 221 17.13 -8.43 -15.29
CA ALA A 221 16.31 -7.30 -14.85
C ALA A 221 16.43 -7.03 -13.34
N GLY A 222 16.75 -8.05 -12.54
CA GLY A 222 17.02 -7.95 -11.11
C GLY A 222 16.94 -9.30 -10.39
N TYR A 223 17.64 -9.44 -9.27
CA TYR A 223 17.74 -10.71 -8.53
C TYR A 223 16.64 -10.91 -7.48
N GLU A 224 15.77 -9.92 -7.31
CA GLU A 224 14.70 -9.95 -6.33
C GLU A 224 13.73 -11.09 -6.61
N TYR A 225 13.34 -11.78 -5.54
CA TYR A 225 12.32 -12.83 -5.48
C TYR A 225 12.66 -14.14 -6.19
N LEU A 226 13.91 -14.37 -6.61
CA LEU A 226 14.30 -15.54 -7.41
C LEU A 226 13.96 -16.89 -6.78
N SER A 227 14.12 -17.06 -5.46
CA SER A 227 13.75 -18.32 -4.80
C SER A 227 12.24 -18.57 -4.86
N THR A 228 11.43 -17.53 -4.63
CA THR A 228 9.97 -17.59 -4.76
C THR A 228 9.54 -17.88 -6.20
N ILE A 229 10.10 -17.18 -7.18
CA ILE A 229 9.81 -17.39 -8.62
C ILE A 229 10.14 -18.84 -9.02
N THR A 230 11.29 -19.36 -8.60
CA THR A 230 11.74 -20.72 -8.90
C THR A 230 10.82 -21.77 -8.28
N LEU A 231 10.50 -21.65 -6.99
CA LEU A 231 9.62 -22.60 -6.31
C LEU A 231 8.17 -22.52 -6.82
N PHE A 232 7.70 -21.33 -7.18
CA PHE A 232 6.40 -21.17 -7.82
C PHE A 232 6.35 -21.86 -9.20
N ALA A 233 7.41 -21.73 -10.01
CA ALA A 233 7.53 -22.46 -11.28
C ALA A 233 7.53 -23.99 -11.08
N CYS A 234 8.12 -24.48 -9.98
CA CYS A 234 8.11 -25.90 -9.64
C CYS A 234 6.78 -26.41 -9.06
N SER A 235 5.89 -25.52 -8.59
CA SER A 235 4.70 -25.86 -7.81
C SER A 235 3.77 -26.87 -8.48
N VAL A 236 3.62 -26.79 -9.81
CA VAL A 236 2.72 -27.65 -10.58
C VAL A 236 3.05 -29.14 -10.43
N PHE A 237 4.34 -29.48 -10.33
CA PHE A 237 4.78 -30.88 -10.20
C PHE A 237 4.55 -31.45 -8.79
N VAL A 238 4.33 -30.58 -7.80
CA VAL A 238 4.07 -30.99 -6.41
C VAL A 238 2.57 -30.98 -6.10
N VAL A 239 1.87 -29.94 -6.54
CA VAL A 239 0.47 -29.68 -6.18
C VAL A 239 -0.51 -30.39 -7.11
N ALA A 240 -0.28 -30.39 -8.43
CA ALA A 240 -1.23 -30.93 -9.41
C ALA A 240 -1.60 -32.42 -9.21
N PRO A 241 -0.68 -33.32 -8.77
CA PRO A 241 -1.01 -34.72 -8.51
C PRO A 241 -2.12 -34.94 -7.46
N PHE A 242 -2.42 -33.93 -6.64
CA PHE A 242 -3.50 -33.97 -5.65
C PHE A 242 -4.85 -33.47 -6.19
N PHE A 243 -4.88 -32.81 -7.35
CA PHE A 243 -6.13 -32.37 -7.99
C PHE A 243 -6.69 -33.44 -8.93
N ASN A 244 -5.83 -34.15 -9.67
CA ASN A 244 -6.25 -35.22 -10.57
C ASN A 244 -5.46 -36.52 -10.33
N ASN A 245 -6.18 -37.61 -10.09
CA ASN A 245 -5.58 -38.91 -9.78
C ASN A 245 -4.95 -39.61 -10.99
N SER A 246 -5.34 -39.27 -12.22
CA SER A 246 -4.91 -39.99 -13.43
C SER A 246 -3.44 -39.78 -13.79
N ASN A 247 -2.80 -38.70 -13.32
CA ASN A 247 -1.42 -38.31 -13.67
C ASN A 247 -0.42 -38.45 -12.49
N ARG A 248 -0.69 -39.34 -11.54
CA ARG A 248 0.14 -39.53 -10.31
C ARG A 248 1.42 -40.36 -10.53
N SER A 249 2.27 -39.96 -11.47
CA SER A 249 3.64 -40.51 -11.52
C SER A 249 4.59 -39.68 -10.66
N TRP A 250 4.71 -40.05 -9.38
CA TRP A 250 5.58 -39.35 -8.42
C TRP A 250 7.03 -39.24 -8.90
N SER A 251 7.57 -40.30 -9.50
CA SER A 251 8.93 -40.29 -10.04
C SER A 251 9.08 -39.29 -11.19
N ASN A 252 8.12 -39.24 -12.13
CA ASN A 252 8.18 -38.30 -13.25
C ASN A 252 7.98 -36.84 -12.80
N ASN A 253 7.12 -36.63 -11.81
CA ASN A 253 6.91 -35.32 -11.21
C ASN A 253 8.16 -34.83 -10.47
N LEU A 254 8.81 -35.70 -9.69
CA LEU A 254 10.07 -35.36 -9.03
C LEU A 254 11.19 -35.06 -10.05
N LYS A 255 11.32 -35.88 -11.11
CA LYS A 255 12.28 -35.60 -12.20
C LYS A 255 12.00 -34.25 -12.86
N SER A 256 10.72 -33.96 -13.14
CA SER A 256 10.33 -32.68 -13.77
C SER A 256 10.59 -31.50 -12.84
N PHE A 257 10.31 -31.64 -11.53
CA PHE A 257 10.66 -30.67 -10.50
C PHE A 257 12.16 -30.37 -10.53
N ILE A 258 13.00 -31.41 -10.51
CA ILE A 258 14.47 -31.26 -10.53
C ILE A 258 14.92 -30.57 -11.82
N PHE A 259 14.43 -31.00 -12.99
CA PHE A 259 14.81 -30.38 -14.26
C PHE A 259 14.39 -28.91 -14.36
N VAL A 260 13.19 -28.55 -13.89
CA VAL A 260 12.72 -27.16 -13.85
C VAL A 260 13.55 -26.34 -12.88
N PHE A 261 13.81 -26.86 -11.68
CA PHE A 261 14.68 -26.19 -10.70
C PHE A 261 16.07 -25.94 -11.28
N SER A 262 16.69 -26.95 -11.88
CA SER A 262 18.00 -26.82 -12.55
C SER A 262 17.96 -25.82 -13.71
N ALA A 263 16.90 -25.81 -14.51
CA ALA A 263 16.74 -24.84 -15.60
C ALA A 263 16.70 -23.39 -15.07
N CYS A 264 15.97 -23.14 -13.98
CA CYS A 264 15.95 -21.83 -13.31
C CYS A 264 17.35 -21.42 -12.81
N VAL A 265 18.07 -22.35 -12.16
CA VAL A 265 19.43 -22.11 -11.67
C VAL A 265 20.40 -21.80 -12.81
N ILE A 266 20.34 -22.53 -13.93
CA ILE A 266 21.16 -22.26 -15.12
C ILE A 266 20.87 -20.85 -15.65
N GLY A 267 19.59 -20.48 -15.78
CA GLY A 267 19.20 -19.13 -16.21
C GLY A 267 19.77 -18.03 -15.32
N PHE A 268 19.70 -18.21 -14.00
CA PHE A 268 20.31 -17.31 -13.02
C PHE A 268 21.83 -17.22 -13.16
N ILE A 269 22.53 -18.36 -13.26
CA ILE A 269 24.00 -18.38 -13.40
C ILE A 269 24.44 -17.65 -14.66
N CYS A 270 23.78 -17.89 -15.80
CA CYS A 270 24.09 -17.19 -17.05
C CYS A 270 23.96 -15.67 -16.90
N ALA A 271 22.89 -15.19 -16.24
CA ALA A 271 22.69 -13.76 -16.01
C ALA A 271 23.71 -13.18 -15.02
N LEU A 272 24.06 -13.94 -13.98
CA LEU A 272 25.07 -13.54 -12.99
C LEU A 272 26.45 -13.38 -13.64
N LEU A 273 26.84 -14.27 -14.55
CA LEU A 273 28.13 -14.18 -15.25
C LEU A 273 28.21 -12.97 -16.18
N ILE A 274 27.11 -12.64 -16.88
CA ILE A 274 27.03 -11.41 -17.69
C ILE A 274 27.14 -10.17 -16.79
N HIS A 275 26.42 -10.15 -15.67
CA HIS A 275 26.47 -9.04 -14.73
C HIS A 275 27.86 -8.91 -14.08
N ALA A 276 28.52 -10.02 -13.73
CA ALA A 276 29.87 -9.99 -13.19
C ALA A 276 30.87 -9.37 -14.16
N ASN A 277 30.74 -9.66 -15.46
CA ASN A 277 31.57 -9.03 -16.50
C ASN A 277 31.30 -7.53 -16.67
N MET A 278 30.11 -7.05 -16.32
CA MET A 278 29.78 -5.61 -16.29
C MET A 278 30.35 -4.92 -15.05
N ARG A 279 30.47 -5.66 -13.95
CA ARG A 279 30.76 -5.10 -12.61
C ARG A 279 32.23 -4.71 -12.43
N ASP A 280 33.14 -5.41 -13.10
CA ASP A 280 34.58 -5.31 -12.89
C ASP A 280 35.35 -5.80 -14.13
N GLU A 281 36.67 -5.65 -14.15
CA GLU A 281 37.54 -5.98 -15.28
C GLU A 281 37.54 -7.47 -15.65
N SER A 282 37.18 -8.35 -14.72
CA SER A 282 37.06 -9.79 -14.95
C SER A 282 35.83 -10.37 -14.26
N ILE A 283 35.30 -11.46 -14.82
CA ILE A 283 34.16 -12.19 -14.23
C ILE A 283 34.44 -12.58 -12.77
N VAL A 284 35.66 -13.02 -12.44
CA VAL A 284 35.98 -13.44 -11.07
C VAL A 284 35.99 -12.25 -10.10
N ALA A 285 36.57 -11.12 -10.50
CA ALA A 285 36.54 -9.90 -9.70
C ALA A 285 35.11 -9.38 -9.54
N GLY A 286 34.34 -9.38 -10.63
CA GLY A 286 32.93 -9.01 -10.63
C GLY A 286 32.08 -9.88 -9.71
N LEU A 287 32.27 -11.20 -9.71
CA LEU A 287 31.59 -12.11 -8.79
C LEU A 287 31.93 -11.80 -7.33
N LYS A 288 33.20 -11.51 -7.01
CA LYS A 288 33.60 -11.08 -5.65
C LYS A 288 32.95 -9.75 -5.27
N SER A 289 32.92 -8.80 -6.21
CA SER A 289 32.31 -7.48 -6.03
C SER A 289 30.79 -7.59 -5.78
N ILE A 290 30.07 -8.41 -6.56
CA ILE A 290 28.65 -8.69 -6.36
C ILE A 290 28.41 -9.38 -5.02
N PHE A 291 29.24 -10.37 -4.67
CA PHE A 291 29.08 -11.08 -3.40
C PHE A 291 29.20 -10.12 -2.20
N PHE A 292 30.25 -9.31 -2.18
CA PHE A 292 30.50 -8.36 -1.10
C PHE A 292 29.46 -7.23 -1.08
N ASN A 293 29.25 -6.55 -2.21
CA ASN A 293 28.44 -5.35 -2.27
C ASN A 293 26.94 -5.61 -2.33
N ASP A 294 26.48 -6.75 -2.83
CA ASP A 294 25.07 -7.02 -3.08
C ASP A 294 24.54 -8.20 -2.27
N VAL A 295 25.24 -9.34 -2.22
CA VAL A 295 24.76 -10.53 -1.48
C VAL A 295 24.87 -10.33 0.03
N MET A 296 26.03 -9.94 0.55
CA MET A 296 26.26 -9.85 1.99
C MET A 296 25.30 -8.87 2.68
N ARG A 297 25.12 -7.65 2.14
CA ARG A 297 24.22 -6.64 2.72
C ARG A 297 22.73 -7.00 2.68
N ARG A 298 22.32 -7.94 1.81
CA ARG A 298 20.90 -8.32 1.60
C ARG A 298 20.52 -9.66 2.25
N THR A 299 21.50 -10.43 2.73
CA THR A 299 21.30 -11.79 3.25
C THR A 299 21.80 -11.95 4.69
N TYR A 300 22.94 -12.62 4.89
CA TYR A 300 23.54 -12.99 6.17
C TYR A 300 24.98 -12.45 6.31
N GLY A 301 25.29 -11.32 5.67
CA GLY A 301 26.60 -10.68 5.81
C GLY A 301 26.89 -10.23 7.25
N ASP A 302 28.17 -10.08 7.57
CA ASP A 302 28.62 -9.56 8.86
C ASP A 302 28.13 -8.11 9.05
N SER A 303 27.41 -7.86 10.14
CA SER A 303 26.82 -6.56 10.47
C SER A 303 27.86 -5.50 10.83
N SER A 304 29.08 -5.90 11.21
CA SER A 304 30.18 -4.98 11.55
C SER A 304 30.70 -4.18 10.35
N LEU A 305 30.47 -4.68 9.13
CA LEU A 305 30.97 -4.10 7.89
C LEU A 305 30.06 -3.02 7.29
N TRP A 306 28.89 -2.76 7.90
CA TRP A 306 27.86 -1.89 7.33
C TRP A 306 27.43 -0.80 8.30
N ASP A 307 26.76 0.21 7.76
CA ASP A 307 26.22 1.32 8.53
C ASP A 307 25.15 0.88 9.56
N SER A 308 24.81 1.80 10.45
CA SER A 308 23.79 1.57 11.48
C SER A 308 22.40 1.28 10.89
N GLY A 309 22.12 1.72 9.66
CA GLY A 309 20.87 1.49 8.94
C GLY A 309 20.68 0.02 8.55
N LEU A 310 21.73 -0.64 8.07
CA LEU A 310 21.69 -2.05 7.68
C LEU A 310 21.91 -3.02 8.84
N LYS A 311 22.60 -2.60 9.90
CA LYS A 311 22.97 -3.46 11.04
C LYS A 311 21.80 -4.26 11.62
N LYS A 312 20.67 -3.61 11.93
CA LYS A 312 19.47 -4.27 12.48
C LYS A 312 18.91 -5.35 11.56
N SER A 313 18.99 -5.14 10.25
CA SER A 313 18.49 -6.11 9.26
C SER A 313 19.38 -7.36 9.18
N LEU A 314 20.69 -7.19 9.29
CA LEU A 314 21.69 -8.26 9.27
C LEU A 314 21.71 -9.06 10.57
N GLU A 315 21.35 -8.45 11.70
CA GLU A 315 21.22 -9.12 13.01
C GLU A 315 19.84 -9.77 13.22
N SER A 316 18.86 -9.44 12.38
CA SER A 316 17.49 -9.97 12.51
C SER A 316 17.41 -11.50 12.37
N ASN A 317 16.46 -12.13 13.06
CA ASN A 317 16.16 -13.56 12.93
C ASN A 317 15.13 -13.78 11.80
N PRO A 318 15.31 -14.77 10.89
CA PRO A 318 14.30 -15.13 9.89
C PRO A 318 12.88 -15.32 10.43
N LEU A 319 12.72 -15.89 11.63
CA LEU A 319 11.40 -16.05 12.25
C LEU A 319 10.73 -14.70 12.57
N SER A 320 11.52 -13.70 12.97
CA SER A 320 11.02 -12.35 13.23
C SER A 320 10.57 -11.67 11.93
N VAL A 321 11.30 -11.86 10.84
CA VAL A 321 10.93 -11.37 9.51
C VAL A 321 9.61 -12.00 9.08
N ILE A 322 9.48 -13.33 9.14
CA ILE A 322 8.23 -14.03 8.80
C ILE A 322 7.08 -13.52 9.68
N LYS A 323 7.29 -13.34 10.98
CA LYS A 323 6.27 -12.80 11.90
C LYS A 323 5.78 -11.42 11.46
N THR A 324 6.66 -10.52 11.04
CA THR A 324 6.29 -9.19 10.49
C THR A 324 5.38 -9.34 9.27
N TYR A 325 5.76 -10.20 8.32
CA TYR A 325 4.95 -10.45 7.11
C TYR A 325 3.62 -11.18 7.39
N MET A 326 3.49 -11.83 8.55
CA MET A 326 2.25 -12.49 8.99
C MET A 326 1.31 -11.60 9.80
N THR A 327 1.84 -10.63 10.56
CA THR A 327 1.06 -9.94 11.61
C THR A 327 0.89 -8.44 11.40
N SER A 328 1.78 -7.80 10.64
CA SER A 328 1.84 -6.34 10.47
C SER A 328 1.25 -5.84 9.14
N TRP A 329 0.32 -6.60 8.55
CA TRP A 329 -0.26 -6.26 7.25
C TRP A 329 -1.31 -5.13 7.36
N THR A 330 -1.04 -3.99 6.73
CA THR A 330 -1.88 -2.78 6.83
C THR A 330 -2.71 -2.48 5.58
N THR A 331 -2.26 -2.86 4.38
CA THR A 331 -3.01 -2.67 3.12
C THR A 331 -4.14 -3.69 2.98
N PRO A 332 -5.16 -3.47 2.12
CA PRO A 332 -6.13 -4.51 1.79
C PRO A 332 -5.44 -5.78 1.27
N LEU A 333 -5.96 -6.95 1.67
CA LEU A 333 -5.44 -8.25 1.25
C LEU A 333 -5.86 -8.59 -0.18
N VAL A 334 -7.16 -8.56 -0.46
CA VAL A 334 -7.73 -8.80 -1.79
C VAL A 334 -9.02 -8.00 -1.85
N MET A 335 -9.25 -7.28 -2.94
CA MET A 335 -10.38 -6.35 -3.03
C MET A 335 -10.37 -5.36 -1.84
N TRP A 336 -11.48 -5.26 -1.11
CA TRP A 336 -11.66 -4.45 0.10
C TRP A 336 -11.44 -5.23 1.40
N LEU A 337 -10.99 -6.50 1.34
CA LEU A 337 -10.73 -7.28 2.54
C LEU A 337 -9.53 -6.70 3.32
N PRO A 338 -9.68 -6.36 4.61
CA PRO A 338 -8.57 -5.81 5.39
C PRO A 338 -7.35 -6.73 5.45
N GLY A 339 -6.15 -6.18 5.41
CA GLY A 339 -4.90 -6.92 5.59
C GLY A 339 -4.82 -7.70 6.90
N SER A 340 -5.43 -7.17 7.95
CA SER A 340 -5.52 -7.81 9.28
C SER A 340 -6.24 -9.16 9.24
N ILE A 341 -7.08 -9.43 8.23
CA ILE A 341 -7.73 -10.74 8.02
C ILE A 341 -6.72 -11.83 7.69
N PHE A 342 -5.55 -11.51 7.13
CA PHE A 342 -4.55 -12.50 6.69
C PHE A 342 -4.19 -13.52 7.79
N LYS A 343 -3.86 -13.06 9.00
CA LYS A 343 -3.53 -13.94 10.13
C LYS A 343 -4.71 -14.82 10.58
N PHE A 344 -5.93 -14.29 10.50
CA PHE A 344 -7.14 -15.03 10.86
C PHE A 344 -7.49 -16.08 9.80
N LEU A 345 -7.33 -15.74 8.53
CA LEU A 345 -7.49 -16.66 7.40
C LEU A 345 -6.49 -17.80 7.49
N PHE A 346 -5.23 -17.49 7.82
CA PHE A 346 -4.21 -18.51 8.07
C PHE A 346 -4.59 -19.43 9.24
N GLY A 347 -4.99 -18.86 10.39
CA GLY A 347 -5.45 -19.64 11.55
C GLY A 347 -6.65 -20.53 11.23
N PHE A 348 -7.60 -20.03 10.43
CA PHE A 348 -8.76 -20.80 9.97
C PHE A 348 -8.37 -21.99 9.12
N VAL A 349 -7.42 -21.81 8.21
CA VAL A 349 -6.91 -22.89 7.37
C VAL A 349 -6.21 -23.94 8.23
N VAL A 350 -5.37 -23.54 9.19
CA VAL A 350 -4.71 -24.49 10.12
C VAL A 350 -5.74 -25.29 10.92
N PHE A 351 -6.75 -24.62 11.49
CA PHE A 351 -7.87 -25.27 12.17
C PHE A 351 -8.62 -26.23 11.24
N GLY A 352 -8.97 -25.76 10.04
CA GLY A 352 -9.75 -26.54 9.10
C GLY A 352 -9.01 -27.73 8.50
N LEU A 353 -7.68 -27.63 8.33
CA LEU A 353 -6.83 -28.77 7.96
C LEU A 353 -6.87 -29.84 9.05
N THR A 354 -6.73 -29.42 10.31
CA THR A 354 -6.82 -30.30 11.48
C THR A 354 -8.20 -30.97 11.56
N TYR A 355 -9.26 -30.19 11.39
CA TYR A 355 -10.63 -30.69 11.33
C TYR A 355 -10.85 -31.68 10.18
N SER A 356 -10.40 -31.33 8.98
CA SER A 356 -10.52 -32.18 7.78
C SER A 356 -9.78 -33.50 7.93
N TYR A 357 -8.63 -33.49 8.61
CA TYR A 357 -7.86 -34.69 8.95
C TYR A 357 -8.65 -35.62 9.88
N PHE A 358 -9.14 -35.10 11.02
CA PHE A 358 -9.94 -35.90 11.96
C PHE A 358 -11.27 -36.38 11.36
N ARG A 359 -11.90 -35.57 10.51
CA ARG A 359 -13.10 -35.93 9.74
C ARG A 359 -12.80 -36.94 8.61
N LYS A 360 -11.52 -37.25 8.35
CA LYS A 360 -11.07 -38.10 7.23
C LYS A 360 -11.64 -37.62 5.89
N SER A 361 -11.69 -36.31 5.68
CA SER A 361 -12.19 -35.71 4.45
C SER A 361 -11.32 -36.13 3.26
N ARG A 362 -11.91 -36.52 2.13
CA ARG A 362 -11.18 -36.93 0.92
C ARG A 362 -10.12 -35.90 0.47
N ASP A 363 -10.37 -34.62 0.73
CA ASP A 363 -9.53 -33.51 0.28
C ASP A 363 -8.45 -33.07 1.28
N TRP A 364 -8.33 -33.68 2.46
CA TRP A 364 -7.43 -33.17 3.51
C TRP A 364 -5.96 -33.13 3.05
N GLN A 365 -5.49 -34.17 2.34
CA GLN A 365 -4.12 -34.25 1.83
C GLN A 365 -3.86 -33.18 0.76
N LYS A 366 -4.82 -33.00 -0.16
CA LYS A 366 -4.75 -31.96 -1.20
C LYS A 366 -4.63 -30.59 -0.56
N ASN A 367 -5.50 -30.27 0.40
CA ASN A 367 -5.50 -28.97 1.07
C ASN A 367 -4.22 -28.75 1.88
N LEU A 368 -3.69 -29.80 2.54
CA LEU A 368 -2.44 -29.73 3.29
C LEU A 368 -1.26 -29.41 2.36
N VAL A 369 -1.09 -30.18 1.28
CA VAL A 369 0.02 -29.97 0.34
C VAL A 369 -0.08 -28.64 -0.37
N LEU A 370 -1.29 -28.27 -0.81
CA LEU A 370 -1.56 -26.97 -1.43
C LEU A 370 -1.12 -25.82 -0.49
N THR A 371 -1.56 -25.84 0.76
CA THR A 371 -1.24 -24.79 1.74
C THR A 371 0.23 -24.80 2.10
N ALA A 372 0.81 -25.96 2.43
CA ALA A 372 2.19 -26.08 2.88
C ALA A 372 3.19 -25.69 1.78
N PHE A 373 2.99 -26.17 0.56
CA PHE A 373 3.91 -25.86 -0.53
C PHE A 373 3.85 -24.38 -0.91
N PHE A 374 2.64 -23.82 -1.07
CA PHE A 374 2.51 -22.40 -1.38
C PHE A 374 2.91 -21.49 -0.20
N PHE A 375 2.96 -21.98 1.04
CA PHE A 375 3.59 -21.25 2.15
C PHE A 375 5.11 -21.19 2.02
N ILE A 376 5.75 -22.30 1.63
CA ILE A 376 7.21 -22.39 1.45
C ILE A 376 7.69 -21.44 0.34
N VAL A 377 6.90 -21.24 -0.72
CA VAL A 377 7.23 -20.39 -1.87
C VAL A 377 7.64 -18.95 -1.49
N PRO A 378 6.84 -18.14 -0.76
CA PRO A 378 7.27 -16.83 -0.28
C PRO A 378 8.27 -16.91 0.87
N VAL A 379 8.12 -17.89 1.77
CA VAL A 379 9.00 -18.06 2.94
C VAL A 379 10.45 -18.34 2.52
N SER A 380 10.68 -18.99 1.38
CA SER A 380 12.03 -19.21 0.86
C SER A 380 12.79 -17.90 0.66
N TRP A 381 12.12 -16.83 0.23
CA TRP A 381 12.75 -15.52 0.07
C TRP A 381 12.92 -14.82 1.41
N PHE A 382 11.90 -14.85 2.28
CA PHE A 382 11.99 -14.24 3.62
C PHE A 382 13.12 -14.84 4.47
N VAL A 383 13.45 -16.11 4.26
CA VAL A 383 14.58 -16.77 4.92
C VAL A 383 15.90 -16.46 4.20
N LEU A 384 16.01 -16.74 2.90
CA LEU A 384 17.28 -16.59 2.17
C LEU A 384 17.75 -15.13 2.07
N ALA A 385 16.82 -14.20 1.89
CA ALA A 385 17.06 -12.76 1.78
C ALA A 385 16.47 -12.02 3.00
N LYS A 386 16.80 -12.50 4.21
CA LYS A 386 16.22 -11.96 5.46
C LYS A 386 16.47 -10.47 5.66
N ALA A 387 17.70 -9.99 5.42
CA ALA A 387 18.05 -8.59 5.65
C ALA A 387 17.33 -7.67 4.65
N HIS A 388 17.26 -8.09 3.38
CA HIS A 388 16.41 -7.46 2.38
C HIS A 388 14.95 -7.40 2.85
N SER A 389 14.38 -8.54 3.23
CA SER A 389 12.97 -8.63 3.63
C SER A 389 12.66 -7.85 4.91
N PHE A 390 13.61 -7.71 5.82
CA PHE A 390 13.47 -6.89 7.02
C PHE A 390 13.28 -5.40 6.69
N ILE A 391 14.05 -4.88 5.73
CA ILE A 391 13.99 -3.47 5.31
C ILE A 391 12.79 -3.22 4.40
N HIS A 392 12.48 -4.18 3.53
CA HIS A 392 11.60 -3.98 2.38
C HIS A 392 10.18 -4.46 2.61
N THR A 393 9.63 -4.12 3.77
CA THR A 393 8.22 -4.37 4.14
C THR A 393 7.25 -3.55 3.30
N HIS A 394 7.69 -2.47 2.70
CA HIS A 394 6.92 -1.63 1.79
C HIS A 394 6.74 -2.24 0.38
N MET A 395 7.31 -3.42 0.09
CA MET A 395 7.23 -4.06 -1.22
C MET A 395 7.09 -5.59 -1.19
N SER A 396 7.70 -6.27 -0.22
CA SER A 396 7.81 -7.75 -0.28
C SER A 396 6.55 -8.51 0.18
N TYR A 397 5.48 -7.83 0.61
CA TYR A 397 4.18 -8.48 0.85
C TYR A 397 3.58 -9.09 -0.43
N VAL A 398 4.00 -8.62 -1.61
CA VAL A 398 3.59 -9.18 -2.90
C VAL A 398 3.93 -10.67 -3.05
N LEU A 399 4.94 -11.16 -2.31
CA LEU A 399 5.37 -12.56 -2.38
C LEU A 399 4.27 -13.54 -1.97
N TRP A 400 3.38 -13.14 -1.06
CA TRP A 400 2.25 -13.97 -0.64
C TRP A 400 1.26 -14.28 -1.77
N TYR A 401 1.29 -13.51 -2.86
CA TYR A 401 0.42 -13.73 -4.03
C TYR A 401 0.99 -14.76 -5.02
N PHE A 402 2.17 -15.35 -4.74
CA PHE A 402 2.71 -16.51 -5.47
C PHE A 402 2.04 -17.82 -5.02
N GLY A 403 0.71 -17.84 -5.03
CA GLY A 403 -0.13 -18.99 -4.74
C GLY A 403 -0.59 -19.14 -3.30
N PHE A 404 0.02 -18.49 -2.31
CA PHE A 404 -0.35 -18.69 -0.90
C PHE A 404 -1.71 -18.09 -0.55
N ILE A 405 -1.95 -16.83 -0.90
CA ILE A 405 -3.25 -16.19 -0.67
C ILE A 405 -4.36 -16.95 -1.42
N GLN A 406 -4.08 -17.41 -2.64
CA GLN A 406 -4.99 -18.23 -3.43
C GLN A 406 -5.30 -19.56 -2.73
N ALA A 407 -4.27 -20.24 -2.20
CA ALA A 407 -4.41 -21.46 -1.43
C ALA A 407 -5.25 -21.23 -0.17
N LEU A 408 -5.00 -20.15 0.57
CA LEU A 408 -5.77 -19.82 1.78
C LEU A 408 -7.25 -19.61 1.48
N ILE A 409 -7.58 -18.82 0.45
CA ILE A 409 -8.96 -18.57 0.04
C ILE A 409 -9.62 -19.87 -0.46
N TYR A 410 -8.93 -20.64 -1.30
CA TYR A 410 -9.41 -21.92 -1.83
C TYR A 410 -9.75 -22.92 -0.72
N VAL A 411 -8.82 -23.11 0.22
CA VAL A 411 -9.01 -24.05 1.33
C VAL A 411 -10.11 -23.55 2.25
N SER A 412 -10.15 -22.25 2.56
CA SER A 412 -11.18 -21.66 3.42
C SER A 412 -12.59 -21.86 2.86
N ILE A 413 -12.79 -21.63 1.57
CA ILE A 413 -14.09 -21.91 0.91
C ILE A 413 -14.43 -23.39 1.04
N GLY A 414 -13.50 -24.30 0.72
CA GLY A 414 -13.72 -25.74 0.85
C GLY A 414 -14.10 -26.17 2.27
N LEU A 415 -13.47 -25.59 3.29
CA LEU A 415 -13.75 -25.83 4.70
C LEU A 415 -15.13 -25.31 5.10
N ILE A 416 -15.54 -24.13 4.62
CA ILE A 416 -16.87 -23.58 4.87
C ILE A 416 -17.94 -24.53 4.32
N ILE A 417 -17.83 -25.03 3.09
CA ILE A 417 -18.85 -25.96 2.57
C ILE A 417 -18.84 -27.28 3.36
N LEU A 418 -17.66 -27.75 3.78
CA LEU A 418 -17.51 -28.96 4.59
C LEU A 418 -18.26 -28.85 5.92
N LEU A 419 -18.11 -27.71 6.60
CA LEU A 419 -18.74 -27.40 7.88
C LEU A 419 -20.24 -27.17 7.73
N LEU A 420 -20.68 -26.48 6.67
CA LEU A 420 -22.11 -26.32 6.33
C LEU A 420 -22.79 -27.67 6.04
N GLN A 421 -22.12 -28.60 5.37
CA GLN A 421 -22.65 -29.95 5.14
C GLN A 421 -22.81 -30.73 6.45
N ASP A 422 -21.87 -30.60 7.39
CA ASP A 422 -22.01 -31.22 8.71
C ASP A 422 -23.11 -30.54 9.54
N LEU A 423 -23.29 -29.22 9.44
CA LEU A 423 -24.40 -28.47 10.04
C LEU A 423 -25.76 -28.98 9.54
N LEU A 424 -25.93 -29.16 8.24
CA LEU A 424 -27.21 -29.63 7.69
C LEU A 424 -27.52 -31.10 8.08
N ARG A 425 -26.53 -31.86 8.57
CA ARG A 425 -26.67 -33.28 8.98
C ARG A 425 -26.83 -33.47 10.50
N LEU A 426 -27.23 -32.42 11.23
CA LEU A 426 -27.33 -32.34 12.71
C LEU A 426 -28.09 -33.49 13.41
N LYS A 427 -28.95 -34.25 12.73
CA LYS A 427 -29.75 -35.34 13.35
C LYS A 427 -28.93 -36.58 13.79
N ASN A 428 -27.72 -36.82 13.30
CA ASN A 428 -26.92 -38.02 13.59
C ASN A 428 -25.46 -37.71 13.97
N ILE A 429 -25.24 -36.82 14.94
CA ILE A 429 -23.89 -36.35 15.29
C ILE A 429 -23.33 -37.01 16.56
N SER A 430 -22.13 -37.60 16.46
CA SER A 430 -21.34 -38.06 17.61
C SER A 430 -20.82 -36.88 18.45
N GLN A 431 -20.53 -37.13 19.73
CA GLN A 431 -20.10 -36.09 20.71
C GLN A 431 -18.90 -35.23 20.25
N TRP A 432 -18.08 -35.72 19.31
CA TRP A 432 -16.88 -35.01 18.82
C TRP A 432 -17.17 -33.88 17.80
N LYS A 433 -18.30 -33.87 17.08
CA LYS A 433 -18.56 -32.80 16.07
C LYS A 433 -19.19 -31.52 16.66
N ARG A 434 -19.64 -31.55 17.92
CA ARG A 434 -20.21 -30.38 18.62
C ARG A 434 -19.18 -29.27 18.89
N PRO A 435 -17.98 -29.53 19.46
CA PRO A 435 -16.99 -28.48 19.69
C PRO A 435 -16.42 -27.87 18.40
N SER A 436 -16.24 -28.66 17.33
CA SER A 436 -15.82 -28.12 16.02
C SER A 436 -16.82 -27.15 15.41
N LEU A 437 -18.12 -27.37 15.68
CA LEU A 437 -19.19 -26.50 15.23
C LEU A 437 -19.21 -25.18 16.00
N SER A 438 -19.02 -25.24 17.32
CA SER A 438 -18.88 -24.06 18.16
C SER A 438 -17.68 -23.21 17.74
N ILE A 439 -16.55 -23.83 17.37
CA ILE A 439 -15.37 -23.13 16.85
C ILE A 439 -15.64 -22.53 15.47
N PHE A 440 -16.38 -23.21 14.59
CA PHE A 440 -16.79 -22.65 13.30
C PHE A 440 -17.69 -21.43 13.46
N ILE A 441 -18.68 -21.49 14.36
CA ILE A 441 -19.55 -20.35 14.69
C ILE A 441 -18.72 -19.22 15.30
N LEU A 442 -17.81 -19.52 16.21
CA LEU A 442 -16.90 -18.54 16.80
C LEU A 442 -16.01 -17.87 15.73
N PHE A 443 -15.56 -18.63 14.74
CA PHE A 443 -14.79 -18.09 13.62
C PHE A 443 -15.64 -17.22 12.69
N ILE A 444 -16.88 -17.60 12.39
CA ILE A 444 -17.82 -16.76 11.65
C ILE A 444 -18.06 -15.45 12.41
N VAL A 445 -18.30 -15.53 13.72
CA VAL A 445 -18.49 -14.35 14.58
C VAL A 445 -17.23 -13.49 14.60
N LEU A 446 -16.04 -14.07 14.67
CA LEU A 446 -14.77 -13.36 14.61
C LEU A 446 -14.56 -12.67 13.26
N PHE A 447 -14.84 -13.37 12.16
CA PHE A 447 -14.75 -12.81 10.81
C PHE A 447 -15.76 -11.68 10.60
N ALA A 448 -16.98 -11.84 11.11
CA ALA A 448 -18.02 -10.82 11.11
C ALA A 448 -17.66 -9.63 12.00
N THR A 449 -17.02 -9.83 13.16
CA THR A 449 -16.56 -8.73 14.04
C THR A 449 -15.35 -8.00 13.47
N VAL A 450 -14.40 -8.68 12.83
CA VAL A 450 -13.30 -8.01 12.10
C VAL A 450 -13.84 -7.25 10.89
N GLY A 451 -14.80 -7.82 10.15
CA GLY A 451 -15.54 -7.12 9.11
C GLY A 451 -16.29 -5.89 9.67
N GLY A 452 -16.96 -6.04 10.81
CA GLY A 452 -17.66 -4.96 11.53
C GLY A 452 -16.74 -3.87 12.06
N TYR A 453 -15.54 -4.21 12.54
CA TYR A 453 -14.52 -3.24 12.92
C TYR A 453 -14.05 -2.40 11.74
N PHE A 454 -13.97 -2.98 10.55
CA PHE A 454 -13.63 -2.24 9.33
C PHE A 454 -14.79 -1.36 8.84
N ILE A 455 -16.04 -1.79 8.99
CA ILE A 455 -17.21 -0.93 8.80
C ILE A 455 -17.13 0.26 9.78
N LYS A 456 -16.81 0.00 11.06
CA LYS A 456 -16.62 1.03 12.10
C LYS A 456 -15.49 2.02 11.78
N SER A 457 -14.44 1.60 11.08
CA SER A 457 -13.40 2.52 10.59
C SER A 457 -13.94 3.48 9.53
N ASN A 458 -14.88 3.07 8.68
CA ASN A 458 -15.56 3.99 7.78
C ASN A 458 -16.51 4.90 8.56
N GLU A 459 -17.20 4.39 9.59
CA GLU A 459 -18.02 5.23 10.47
C GLU A 459 -17.21 6.32 11.18
N GLU A 460 -15.96 6.05 11.57
CA GLU A 460 -15.11 7.08 12.20
C GLU A 460 -14.72 8.19 11.21
N PHE A 461 -14.37 7.82 9.97
CA PHE A 461 -14.14 8.79 8.90
C PHE A 461 -15.41 9.58 8.60
N ASP A 462 -16.55 8.90 8.44
CA ASP A 462 -17.85 9.50 8.12
C ASP A 462 -18.30 10.45 9.24
N LYS A 463 -18.11 10.08 10.51
CA LYS A 463 -18.39 10.97 11.65
C LYS A 463 -17.52 12.23 11.62
N LYS A 464 -16.20 12.09 11.38
CA LYS A 464 -15.32 13.26 11.27
C LYS A 464 -15.72 14.14 10.08
N ALA A 465 -16.03 13.54 8.93
CA ALA A 465 -16.47 14.26 7.74
C ALA A 465 -17.84 14.95 7.93
N ASP A 466 -18.80 14.29 8.58
CA ASP A 466 -20.10 14.88 8.93
C ASP A 466 -19.92 16.07 9.90
N ILE A 467 -19.06 15.94 10.92
CA ILE A 467 -18.73 17.03 11.85
C ILE A 467 -18.12 18.22 11.10
N LEU A 468 -17.16 18.00 10.22
CA LEU A 468 -16.56 19.06 9.41
C LEU A 468 -17.59 19.72 8.47
N SER A 469 -18.49 18.92 7.92
CA SER A 469 -19.55 19.38 7.00
C SER A 469 -20.73 20.07 7.71
N SER A 470 -20.85 19.94 9.04
CA SER A 470 -21.97 20.49 9.84
C SER A 470 -21.92 22.01 10.05
N GLY A 471 -20.82 22.68 9.67
CA GLY A 471 -20.64 24.13 9.83
C GLY A 471 -20.24 24.58 11.25
N LEU A 472 -20.01 23.64 12.17
CA LEU A 472 -19.52 23.91 13.54
C LEU A 472 -18.09 24.47 13.58
N PHE A 473 -17.31 24.26 12.52
CA PHE A 473 -15.94 24.76 12.38
C PHE A 473 -15.86 25.78 11.25
N LYS A 474 -15.06 26.84 11.46
CA LYS A 474 -14.82 27.83 10.41
C LYS A 474 -14.01 27.20 9.29
N MET A 475 -14.60 27.18 8.10
CA MET A 475 -14.07 26.51 6.91
C MET A 475 -13.49 27.55 5.93
N TYR A 476 -12.29 27.28 5.44
CA TYR A 476 -11.65 28.05 4.37
C TYR A 476 -11.59 27.20 3.11
N LYS A 477 -12.32 27.59 2.06
CA LYS A 477 -12.22 26.95 0.75
C LYS A 477 -10.92 27.36 0.09
N LEU A 478 -10.18 26.38 -0.41
CA LEU A 478 -8.97 26.56 -1.17
C LEU A 478 -9.21 26.22 -2.65
N LYS A 479 -8.19 26.46 -3.46
CA LYS A 479 -8.09 25.93 -4.82
C LYS A 479 -8.09 24.39 -4.84
N GLU A 480 -8.37 23.82 -6.01
CA GLU A 480 -8.49 22.36 -6.22
C GLU A 480 -9.58 21.67 -5.37
N GLY A 481 -10.51 22.45 -4.80
CA GLY A 481 -11.63 21.93 -4.02
C GLY A 481 -11.30 21.53 -2.58
N PHE A 482 -10.08 21.81 -2.11
CA PHE A 482 -9.74 21.58 -0.70
C PHE A 482 -10.47 22.55 0.22
N SER A 483 -10.72 22.10 1.44
CA SER A 483 -11.22 22.91 2.54
C SER A 483 -10.30 22.71 3.74
N ILE A 484 -9.88 23.80 4.36
CA ILE A 484 -9.17 23.77 5.63
C ILE A 484 -10.14 24.01 6.77
N TYR A 485 -10.03 23.15 7.79
CA TYR A 485 -10.71 23.29 9.07
C TYR A 485 -9.67 23.39 10.18
N LEU A 486 -9.91 24.30 11.12
CA LEU A 486 -9.12 24.42 12.33
C LEU A 486 -9.78 23.59 13.44
N SER A 487 -9.05 22.60 13.94
CA SER A 487 -9.44 21.84 15.12
C SER A 487 -9.13 22.66 16.39
N GLY A 488 -9.88 22.43 17.48
CA GLY A 488 -9.71 23.15 18.74
C GLY A 488 -8.29 23.05 19.32
N ASN A 489 -7.61 21.92 19.09
CA ASN A 489 -6.23 21.65 19.51
C ASN A 489 -5.15 22.24 18.57
N GLY A 490 -5.47 23.29 17.81
CA GLY A 490 -4.52 23.95 16.90
C GLY A 490 -4.17 23.16 15.62
N SER A 491 -4.75 21.97 15.41
CA SER A 491 -4.47 21.17 14.21
C SER A 491 -5.21 21.72 12.98
N ILE A 492 -4.54 21.68 11.83
CA ILE A 492 -5.07 22.03 10.52
C ILE A 492 -5.50 20.75 9.80
N ILE A 493 -6.78 20.67 9.48
CA ILE A 493 -7.37 19.54 8.75
C ILE A 493 -7.62 19.96 7.31
N TYR A 494 -6.94 19.32 6.37
CA TYR A 494 -7.24 19.41 4.94
C TYR A 494 -8.28 18.37 4.61
N PHE A 495 -9.36 18.78 3.95
CA PHE A 495 -10.42 17.87 3.54
C PHE A 495 -10.88 18.21 2.11
N ASN A 496 -11.11 17.18 1.30
CA ASN A 496 -11.70 17.33 -0.03
C ASN A 496 -12.70 16.19 -0.27
N MET A 497 -13.87 16.53 -0.80
CA MET A 497 -14.99 15.60 -1.02
C MET A 497 -14.73 14.62 -2.17
N ASN A 498 -13.81 14.93 -3.08
CA ASN A 498 -13.46 14.06 -4.19
C ASN A 498 -11.99 14.21 -4.60
N CYS A 499 -11.19 13.21 -4.24
CA CYS A 499 -9.75 13.19 -4.49
C CYS A 499 -9.35 12.27 -5.65
N LYS A 500 -10.32 11.72 -6.40
CA LYS A 500 -10.04 10.76 -7.50
C LYS A 500 -9.15 11.34 -8.60
N HIS A 501 -9.21 12.65 -8.81
CA HIS A 501 -8.46 13.36 -9.85
C HIS A 501 -7.35 14.26 -9.31
N LEU A 502 -7.15 14.29 -8.00
CA LEU A 502 -6.13 15.12 -7.37
C LEU A 502 -4.79 14.39 -7.33
N ASP A 503 -3.73 15.07 -7.75
CA ASP A 503 -2.37 14.57 -7.54
C ASP A 503 -1.90 14.91 -6.12
N LEU A 504 -2.27 14.06 -5.18
CA LEU A 504 -1.85 14.14 -3.78
C LEU A 504 -0.41 13.66 -3.56
N THR A 505 0.29 13.20 -4.61
CA THR A 505 1.71 12.78 -4.50
C THR A 505 2.68 13.95 -4.52
N GLN A 506 2.20 15.14 -4.90
CA GLN A 506 2.98 16.37 -4.82
C GLN A 506 3.07 16.84 -3.38
N ARG A 507 4.21 17.43 -3.02
CA ARG A 507 4.47 17.87 -1.66
C ARG A 507 3.56 19.05 -1.32
N PHE A 508 3.00 19.02 -0.13
CA PHE A 508 2.24 20.14 0.42
C PHE A 508 3.19 21.03 1.19
N PHE A 509 3.05 22.34 1.01
CA PHE A 509 3.69 23.29 1.90
C PHE A 509 2.70 23.85 2.89
N LEU A 510 3.18 24.07 4.11
CA LEU A 510 2.42 24.68 5.18
C LEU A 510 3.38 25.55 5.97
N HIS A 511 3.35 26.84 5.70
CA HIS A 511 4.14 27.84 6.39
C HIS A 511 3.24 28.55 7.40
N VAL A 512 3.60 28.48 8.67
CA VAL A 512 2.81 29.06 9.77
C VAL A 512 3.49 30.34 10.26
N TYR A 513 2.75 31.45 10.28
CA TYR A 513 3.24 32.77 10.69
C TYR A 513 2.67 33.14 12.06
N ARG A 514 3.57 33.50 12.99
CA ARG A 514 3.26 33.85 14.37
C ARG A 514 3.42 35.34 14.63
N GLU A 515 2.85 35.82 15.73
CA GLU A 515 2.97 37.23 16.14
C GLU A 515 4.36 37.48 16.73
N ASN A 516 5.06 38.49 16.19
CA ASN A 516 6.34 39.07 16.61
C ASN A 516 7.05 38.40 17.80
N VAL A 517 8.09 37.62 17.51
CA VAL A 517 9.18 37.43 18.46
C VAL A 517 9.98 38.74 18.44
N GLU A 518 9.85 39.55 19.49
CA GLU A 518 10.74 40.69 19.70
C GLU A 518 12.20 40.20 19.65
N GLY A 519 12.97 40.69 18.65
CA GLY A 519 14.40 40.45 18.57
C GLY A 519 14.95 39.88 17.24
N VAL A 520 14.12 39.49 16.27
CA VAL A 520 14.65 38.97 14.99
C VAL A 520 14.82 40.11 13.96
N THR A 521 16.01 40.70 13.95
CA THR A 521 16.46 41.57 12.85
C THR A 521 17.16 40.72 11.79
N GLY A 522 16.49 40.46 10.66
CA GLY A 522 17.12 39.83 9.51
C GLY A 522 16.18 39.10 8.55
N GLY A 523 15.74 39.78 7.50
CA GLY A 523 15.64 39.32 6.09
C GLY A 523 14.91 38.03 5.65
N ALA A 524 14.63 37.06 6.51
CA ALA A 524 13.85 35.87 6.16
C ALA A 524 12.59 35.85 7.02
N SER A 525 11.43 35.87 6.38
CA SER A 525 10.12 35.74 7.05
C SER A 525 10.17 34.58 8.05
N ALA A 526 10.10 34.87 9.35
CA ALA A 526 10.14 33.86 10.41
C ALA A 526 8.82 33.06 10.42
N PHE A 527 8.70 32.09 9.52
CA PHE A 527 7.62 31.12 9.48
C PHE A 527 8.13 29.75 9.92
N GLU A 528 7.26 28.99 10.57
CA GLU A 528 7.51 27.57 10.83
C GLU A 528 7.17 26.79 9.56
N ASN A 529 8.14 26.06 9.02
CA ASN A 529 7.94 25.18 7.86
C ASN A 529 7.41 23.83 8.36
N LEU A 530 6.15 23.54 8.05
CA LEU A 530 5.47 22.28 8.31
C LEU A 530 5.11 21.55 7.01
N ASP A 531 5.91 21.71 5.96
CA ASP A 531 5.74 21.04 4.69
C ASP A 531 5.69 19.52 4.89
N PHE A 532 4.82 18.87 4.13
CA PHE A 532 4.50 17.48 4.36
C PHE A 532 4.08 16.76 3.09
N ASP A 533 4.31 15.45 3.09
CA ASP A 533 3.69 14.56 2.12
C ASP A 533 2.32 14.18 2.67
N TRP A 534 1.27 14.33 1.85
CA TRP A 534 -0.13 14.15 2.25
C TRP A 534 -0.37 12.86 3.04
N TYR A 535 0.32 11.81 2.63
CA TYR A 535 0.14 10.43 3.07
C TYR A 535 0.78 10.11 4.42
N ASP A 536 1.73 10.90 4.88
CA ASP A 536 2.31 10.73 6.22
C ASP A 536 1.32 11.17 7.30
N PHE A 537 0.36 12.03 6.92
CA PHE A 537 -0.61 12.64 7.82
C PHE A 537 -2.06 12.35 7.43
N LYS A 538 -2.28 11.43 6.48
CA LYS A 538 -3.63 11.09 6.02
C LYS A 538 -4.43 10.38 7.10
N ILE A 539 -5.73 10.67 7.16
CA ILE A 539 -6.70 9.77 7.76
C ILE A 539 -7.04 8.70 6.73
N THR A 540 -7.17 7.45 7.17
CA THR A 540 -7.54 6.30 6.33
C THR A 540 -8.69 6.65 5.40
N SER A 541 -8.47 6.53 4.09
CA SER A 541 -9.45 6.90 3.09
C SER A 541 -10.67 5.97 3.14
N PRO A 542 -11.89 6.52 3.00
CA PRO A 542 -13.12 5.75 3.01
C PRO A 542 -13.19 4.79 1.81
N ASN A 543 -13.69 3.58 2.05
CA ASN A 543 -13.92 2.61 0.98
C ASN A 543 -15.28 2.83 0.27
N LEU A 544 -15.67 1.92 -0.61
CA LEU A 544 -16.93 2.00 -1.39
C LEU A 544 -18.21 1.98 -0.54
N LEU A 545 -18.16 1.56 0.72
CA LEU A 545 -19.32 1.48 1.63
C LEU A 545 -19.56 2.78 2.42
N SER A 546 -18.62 3.72 2.39
CA SER A 546 -18.73 5.01 3.08
C SER A 546 -19.61 5.99 2.31
N LYS A 547 -20.35 6.84 3.05
CA LYS A 547 -21.10 7.97 2.48
C LYS A 547 -20.19 8.97 1.76
N TYR A 548 -18.96 9.09 2.20
CA TYR A 548 -17.93 9.98 1.66
C TYR A 548 -16.93 9.24 0.76
N HIS A 549 -17.36 8.17 0.08
CA HIS A 549 -16.51 7.42 -0.84
C HIS A 549 -15.83 8.35 -1.87
N GLY A 550 -14.49 8.33 -1.89
CA GLY A 550 -13.67 9.18 -2.77
C GLY A 550 -13.19 10.47 -2.12
N ALA A 551 -13.65 10.82 -0.91
CA ALA A 551 -13.11 11.92 -0.13
C ALA A 551 -11.74 11.58 0.47
N CYS A 552 -10.95 12.60 0.82
CA CYS A 552 -9.68 12.44 1.51
C CYS A 552 -9.50 13.50 2.60
N MET A 553 -8.77 13.14 3.65
CA MET A 553 -8.47 14.01 4.78
C MET A 553 -7.02 13.83 5.23
N SER A 554 -6.35 14.94 5.57
CA SER A 554 -5.01 14.95 6.17
C SER A 554 -4.97 15.94 7.33
N VAL A 555 -4.26 15.59 8.41
CA VAL A 555 -4.24 16.38 9.66
C VAL A 555 -2.82 16.73 10.04
N ARG A 556 -2.52 18.02 10.10
CA ARG A 556 -1.23 18.55 10.57
C ARG A 556 -1.42 19.26 11.90
N SER A 557 -0.75 18.77 12.93
CA SER A 557 -0.68 19.48 14.21
C SER A 557 0.21 20.72 14.07
N VAL A 558 -0.26 21.83 14.62
CA VAL A 558 0.52 23.05 14.82
C VAL A 558 0.66 23.24 16.33
N SER A 559 1.82 23.67 16.82
CA SER A 559 2.03 23.85 18.27
C SER A 559 1.06 24.86 18.88
N ASP A 560 0.67 24.66 20.14
CA ASP A 560 -0.40 25.39 20.85
C ASP A 560 -0.13 26.89 21.12
N ASP A 561 1.04 27.42 20.76
CA ASP A 561 1.44 28.80 21.09
C ASP A 561 0.75 29.88 20.25
N GLY A 562 -0.19 29.49 19.38
CA GLY A 562 -0.99 30.40 18.57
C GLY A 562 -0.28 30.93 17.31
N PHE A 563 -1.02 31.01 16.21
CA PHE A 563 -0.55 31.57 14.95
C PHE A 563 -1.60 32.51 14.35
N ASN A 564 -1.16 33.41 13.47
CA ASN A 564 -1.97 34.50 12.93
C ASN A 564 -2.33 34.31 11.46
N SER A 565 -1.47 33.66 10.68
CA SER A 565 -1.77 33.34 9.28
C SER A 565 -1.01 32.09 8.85
N ILE A 566 -1.49 31.45 7.79
CA ILE A 566 -0.76 30.38 7.10
C ILE A 566 -0.63 30.69 5.63
N SER A 567 0.46 30.24 5.03
CA SER A 567 0.60 30.08 3.58
C SER A 567 0.63 28.59 3.29
N THR A 568 -0.27 28.12 2.43
CA THR A 568 -0.34 26.71 2.08
C THR A 568 -0.59 26.48 0.61
N GLY A 569 -0.20 25.31 0.13
CA GLY A 569 -0.46 24.88 -1.21
C GLY A 569 0.24 23.58 -1.56
N GLN A 570 0.30 23.29 -2.85
CA GLN A 570 1.08 22.19 -3.38
C GLN A 570 2.22 22.71 -4.23
N PHE A 571 3.36 22.02 -4.20
CA PHE A 571 4.51 22.35 -5.03
C PHE A 571 5.21 21.09 -5.51
N ARG A 572 5.94 21.26 -6.62
CA ARG A 572 6.92 20.28 -7.07
C ARG A 572 8.25 20.63 -6.43
N LEU A 573 9.01 19.63 -5.95
CA LEU A 573 10.28 19.84 -5.23
C LEU A 573 11.20 20.86 -5.93
N ASP A 574 11.22 20.86 -7.27
CA ASP A 574 12.04 21.77 -8.09
C ASP A 574 11.21 22.53 -9.14
N GLY A 575 9.90 22.70 -8.93
CA GLY A 575 9.00 23.32 -9.89
C GLY A 575 8.11 24.41 -9.29
N PRO A 576 7.27 25.07 -10.10
CA PRO A 576 6.39 26.12 -9.61
C PRO A 576 5.40 25.57 -8.57
N ARG A 577 4.91 26.47 -7.70
CA ARG A 577 3.73 26.18 -6.87
C ARG A 577 2.58 25.77 -7.82
N ILE A 578 1.96 24.63 -7.56
CA ILE A 578 0.81 24.12 -8.32
C ILE A 578 -0.41 25.00 -7.99
N TRP A 579 -0.59 25.24 -6.69
CA TRP A 579 -1.51 26.25 -6.18
C TRP A 579 -0.97 26.75 -4.85
N GLN A 580 -1.38 27.96 -4.47
CA GLN A 580 -1.06 28.60 -3.20
C GLN A 580 -2.28 29.41 -2.75
N GLU A 581 -2.49 29.42 -1.44
CA GLU A 581 -3.44 30.26 -0.73
C GLU A 581 -2.81 30.78 0.57
N ASP A 582 -3.02 32.07 0.82
CA ASP A 582 -2.59 32.73 2.05
C ASP A 582 -3.84 33.05 2.89
N ILE A 583 -3.89 32.52 4.10
CA ILE A 583 -5.06 32.61 4.98
C ILE A 583 -4.67 33.39 6.23
N ASP A 584 -5.28 34.57 6.39
CA ASP A 584 -5.16 35.38 7.60
C ASP A 584 -6.29 35.07 8.59
N PHE A 585 -5.90 34.61 9.78
CA PHE A 585 -6.80 34.27 10.88
C PHE A 585 -7.09 35.47 11.80
N ARG A 586 -6.30 36.56 11.75
CA ARG A 586 -6.45 37.73 12.64
C ARG A 586 -7.84 38.40 12.60
N PRO A 587 -8.49 38.60 11.44
CA PRO A 587 -9.79 39.28 11.42
C PRO A 587 -10.98 38.33 11.70
N LYS A 588 -10.75 37.02 11.86
CA LYS A 588 -11.80 36.02 11.61
C LYS A 588 -11.85 34.83 12.58
N VAL A 589 -11.07 34.77 13.66
CA VAL A 589 -11.14 33.66 14.63
C VAL A 589 -11.80 34.09 15.94
N LYS A 590 -13.05 34.54 15.84
CA LYS A 590 -13.94 34.64 17.00
C LYS A 590 -15.19 33.83 16.74
N LEU A 591 -15.57 33.01 17.70
CA LEU A 591 -16.82 32.28 17.70
C LEU A 591 -17.94 33.27 18.06
N ASP A 592 -18.98 33.33 17.23
CA ASP A 592 -20.20 34.08 17.57
C ASP A 592 -21.08 33.31 18.55
N LYS A 593 -20.83 32.00 18.69
CA LYS A 593 -21.53 31.09 19.60
C LYS A 593 -20.58 30.06 20.22
N ILE A 594 -20.79 29.75 21.49
CA ILE A 594 -20.09 28.71 22.24
C ILE A 594 -21.10 27.75 22.87
N ILE A 595 -20.68 26.52 23.14
CA ILE A 595 -21.50 25.52 23.84
C ILE A 595 -20.72 25.13 25.10
N PRO A 596 -21.31 25.17 26.31
CA PRO A 596 -20.68 24.65 27.52
C PRO A 596 -20.24 23.20 27.37
N SER A 597 -19.22 22.78 28.11
CA SER A 597 -18.79 21.37 28.13
C SER A 597 -19.90 20.48 28.69
N ASP A 598 -20.03 19.25 28.18
CA ASP A 598 -20.85 18.20 28.81
C ASP A 598 -20.13 17.64 30.05
N LEU A 599 -19.96 18.49 31.06
CA LEU A 599 -19.28 18.17 32.31
C LEU A 599 -20.28 18.12 33.46
N ASN A 600 -20.30 16.98 34.14
CA ASN A 600 -21.13 16.73 35.31
C ASN A 600 -20.24 16.16 36.43
N ASP A 601 -20.02 16.94 37.49
CA ASP A 601 -19.24 16.55 38.66
C ASP A 601 -19.77 17.23 39.95
N GLU A 602 -18.98 17.26 41.03
CA GLU A 602 -19.38 17.90 42.29
C GLU A 602 -19.67 19.39 42.16
N ASN A 603 -19.00 20.10 41.25
CA ASN A 603 -19.06 21.55 41.09
C ASN A 603 -19.85 22.00 39.85
N TRP A 604 -19.98 21.13 38.85
CA TRP A 604 -20.55 21.42 37.54
C TRP A 604 -21.73 20.50 37.20
N GLN A 605 -22.75 21.05 36.54
CA GLN A 605 -23.84 20.28 35.93
C GLN A 605 -24.08 20.81 34.52
N ASN A 606 -24.03 19.94 33.50
CA ASN A 606 -24.05 20.32 32.08
C ASN A 606 -23.10 21.48 31.74
N GLY A 607 -21.94 21.51 32.41
CA GLY A 607 -20.94 22.57 32.27
C GLY A 607 -21.31 23.91 32.92
N VAL A 608 -22.36 24.01 33.71
CA VAL A 608 -22.73 25.21 34.50
C VAL A 608 -22.36 25.01 35.97
N SER A 609 -21.83 26.05 36.62
CA SER A 609 -21.41 25.98 38.03
C SER A 609 -22.61 25.88 38.95
N LYS A 610 -22.56 24.95 39.92
CA LYS A 610 -23.59 24.77 40.95
C LYS A 610 -23.52 25.81 42.07
N VAL A 611 -22.36 26.47 42.22
CA VAL A 611 -22.03 27.31 43.38
C VAL A 611 -21.86 28.79 43.05
N GLY A 612 -21.89 29.17 41.76
CA GLY A 612 -21.72 30.55 41.35
C GLY A 612 -22.10 30.83 39.88
N PRO A 613 -22.09 32.10 39.46
CA PRO A 613 -22.39 32.51 38.09
C PRO A 613 -21.20 32.20 37.17
N GLY A 614 -21.09 30.93 36.74
CA GLY A 614 -20.06 30.49 35.81
C GLY A 614 -20.47 29.32 34.94
N PHE A 615 -19.78 29.15 33.81
CA PHE A 615 -19.81 27.93 33.00
C PHE A 615 -18.39 27.53 32.59
N VAL A 616 -18.23 26.29 32.18
CA VAL A 616 -16.97 25.71 31.74
C VAL A 616 -17.04 25.34 30.27
N ILE A 617 -15.97 25.65 29.54
CA ILE A 617 -15.77 25.28 28.14
C ILE A 617 -14.40 24.62 27.94
N PRO A 618 -14.19 23.86 26.85
CA PRO A 618 -12.90 23.26 26.57
C PRO A 618 -11.82 24.34 26.41
N ASN A 619 -10.64 24.11 27.01
CA ASN A 619 -9.49 24.99 26.82
C ASN A 619 -8.82 24.72 25.48
N ASN A 620 -9.15 25.55 24.47
CA ASN A 620 -8.72 25.33 23.11
C ASN A 620 -8.46 26.68 22.40
N TYR A 621 -7.73 26.68 21.29
CA TYR A 621 -7.29 27.92 20.65
C TYR A 621 -8.47 28.83 20.26
N LEU A 622 -9.55 28.25 19.74
CA LEU A 622 -10.75 28.99 19.32
C LEU A 622 -11.44 29.62 20.53
N THR A 623 -11.64 28.88 21.62
CA THR A 623 -12.30 29.40 22.83
C THR A 623 -11.47 30.48 23.53
N LYS A 624 -10.14 30.31 23.61
CA LYS A 624 -9.21 31.33 24.16
C LYS A 624 -9.26 32.66 23.39
N LYS A 625 -9.31 32.62 22.05
CA LYS A 625 -9.35 33.84 21.21
C LYS A 625 -10.74 34.46 21.13
N SER A 626 -11.79 33.70 21.44
CA SER A 626 -13.19 34.14 21.31
C SER A 626 -13.76 34.83 22.53
N LEU A 627 -13.13 34.73 23.71
CA LEU A 627 -13.66 35.32 24.94
C LEU A 627 -12.64 36.24 25.60
N LYS A 628 -13.09 37.45 25.96
CA LYS A 628 -12.35 38.40 26.79
C LYS A 628 -13.22 38.88 27.95
N VAL A 629 -12.57 39.33 29.03
CA VAL A 629 -13.26 40.04 30.10
C VAL A 629 -13.93 41.29 29.53
N GLY A 630 -15.20 41.48 29.85
CA GLY A 630 -16.05 42.53 29.29
C GLY A 630 -16.97 42.13 28.13
N ASP A 631 -16.79 40.94 27.54
CA ASP A 631 -17.74 40.42 26.53
C ASP A 631 -19.14 40.21 27.14
N VAL A 632 -20.18 40.40 26.32
CA VAL A 632 -21.58 40.12 26.68
C VAL A 632 -21.99 38.76 26.13
N LEU A 633 -22.46 37.88 27.01
CA LEU A 633 -22.92 36.53 26.71
C LEU A 633 -24.44 36.47 26.82
N SER A 634 -25.11 36.21 25.70
CA SER A 634 -26.56 36.05 25.65
C SER A 634 -26.94 34.60 25.83
N PHE A 635 -27.54 34.29 26.98
CA PHE A 635 -28.11 32.98 27.31
C PHE A 635 -29.59 32.92 26.92
N SER A 636 -30.05 31.73 26.50
CA SER A 636 -31.43 31.54 26.03
C SER A 636 -32.47 31.77 27.14
N PHE A 637 -32.15 31.38 28.38
CA PHE A 637 -33.05 31.50 29.53
C PHE A 637 -32.58 32.60 30.49
N SER A 638 -31.31 32.57 30.88
CA SER A 638 -30.78 33.49 31.88
C SER A 638 -30.54 34.92 31.40
N LYS A 639 -30.74 35.23 30.12
CA LYS A 639 -30.49 36.54 29.46
C LYS A 639 -29.01 36.92 29.45
N ASP A 640 -28.72 38.17 29.11
CA ASP A 640 -27.36 38.69 28.91
C ASP A 640 -26.56 38.75 30.22
N ARG A 641 -25.25 38.46 30.10
CA ARG A 641 -24.27 38.43 31.20
C ARG A 641 -22.94 39.00 30.73
N ILE A 642 -22.24 39.73 31.58
CA ILE A 642 -20.94 40.32 31.28
C ILE A 642 -19.84 39.48 31.91
N VAL A 643 -18.86 39.06 31.09
CA VAL A 643 -17.71 38.30 31.58
C VAL A 643 -16.88 39.16 32.54
N LYS A 644 -16.70 38.68 33.77
CA LYS A 644 -15.92 39.36 34.82
C LYS A 644 -14.56 38.73 35.03
N ARG A 645 -14.47 37.41 34.91
CA ARG A 645 -13.23 36.67 35.13
C ARG A 645 -13.17 35.44 34.25
N ILE A 646 -11.98 35.12 33.77
CA ILE A 646 -11.71 33.91 33.00
C ILE A 646 -10.50 33.24 33.64
N ASP A 647 -10.70 32.02 34.13
CA ASP A 647 -9.65 31.21 34.74
C ASP A 647 -9.31 30.03 33.82
N TYR A 648 -8.02 29.78 33.63
CA TYR A 648 -7.52 28.77 32.70
C TYR A 648 -6.97 27.56 33.47
N SER A 649 -7.37 26.35 33.06
CA SER A 649 -6.78 25.07 33.48
C SER A 649 -6.29 24.29 32.25
N GLU A 650 -5.53 23.21 32.43
CA GLU A 650 -5.01 22.44 31.27
C GLU A 650 -6.11 22.00 30.30
N GLN A 651 -7.26 21.56 30.80
CA GLN A 651 -8.35 21.01 29.99
C GLN A 651 -9.53 21.96 29.78
N TYR A 652 -9.71 22.95 30.66
CA TYR A 652 -10.92 23.78 30.69
C TYR A 652 -10.65 25.27 30.91
N ILE A 653 -11.54 26.10 30.37
CA ILE A 653 -11.66 27.52 30.69
C ILE A 653 -12.92 27.70 31.53
N ASN A 654 -12.76 28.25 32.72
CA ASN A 654 -13.84 28.60 33.62
C ASN A 654 -14.18 30.07 33.42
N VAL A 655 -15.38 30.35 32.93
CA VAL A 655 -15.85 31.70 32.63
C VAL A 655 -16.83 32.12 33.70
N TYR A 656 -16.51 33.20 34.41
CA TYR A 656 -17.35 33.79 35.45
C TYR A 656 -17.90 35.14 35.00
N PHE A 657 -19.17 35.37 35.26
CA PHE A 657 -19.90 36.55 34.82
C PHE A 657 -20.66 37.21 35.98
N ASP A 658 -21.29 38.36 35.71
CA ASP A 658 -22.11 39.07 36.69
C ASP A 658 -23.49 38.43 36.92
N GLY A 659 -24.23 38.90 37.93
CA GLY A 659 -25.59 38.42 38.20
C GLY A 659 -25.65 37.05 38.90
N GLY A 660 -26.81 36.37 38.76
CA GLY A 660 -27.13 35.13 39.46
C GLY A 660 -26.70 33.85 38.73
N ILE A 661 -26.78 32.72 39.44
CA ILE A 661 -26.46 31.38 38.95
C ILE A 661 -27.35 31.02 37.73
N LEU A 662 -26.75 30.38 36.72
CA LEU A 662 -27.47 29.92 35.52
C LEU A 662 -28.27 28.65 35.80
N THR A 663 -29.19 28.30 34.89
CA THR A 663 -29.95 27.04 35.00
C THR A 663 -29.28 25.93 34.18
N PRO A 664 -28.67 24.89 34.79
CA PRO A 664 -27.92 23.86 34.06
C PRO A 664 -28.67 23.18 32.91
N ALA A 665 -29.99 22.96 33.06
CA ALA A 665 -30.79 22.30 32.04
C ALA A 665 -31.11 23.19 30.82
N LEU A 666 -31.13 24.51 31.01
CA LEU A 666 -31.60 25.48 30.00
C LEU A 666 -30.46 26.33 29.41
N ASP A 667 -29.42 26.57 30.20
CA ASP A 667 -28.26 27.39 29.84
C ASP A 667 -26.98 26.56 29.66
N GLY A 668 -26.96 25.32 30.15
CA GLY A 668 -25.85 24.38 30.01
C GLY A 668 -25.91 23.53 28.72
N PHE A 669 -24.95 22.63 28.54
CA PHE A 669 -24.88 21.70 27.40
C PHE A 669 -26.23 20.97 27.18
N PRO A 670 -26.72 20.83 25.93
CA PRO A 670 -26.09 21.21 24.66
C PRO A 670 -26.46 22.62 24.16
N ASN A 671 -27.02 23.49 25.00
CA ASN A 671 -27.52 24.80 24.57
C ASN A 671 -26.37 25.76 24.21
N SER A 672 -26.51 26.49 23.11
CA SER A 672 -25.50 27.46 22.67
C SER A 672 -25.68 28.83 23.32
N ILE A 673 -24.58 29.47 23.69
CA ILE A 673 -24.49 30.83 24.22
C ILE A 673 -23.95 31.73 23.13
N GLN A 674 -24.59 32.87 22.87
CA GLN A 674 -24.13 33.82 21.86
C GLN A 674 -23.16 34.83 22.48
N ILE A 675 -22.05 35.12 21.79
CA ILE A 675 -21.04 36.10 22.23
C ILE A 675 -21.24 37.42 21.49
N ARG A 676 -21.20 38.54 22.22
CA ARG A 676 -21.18 39.90 21.68
C ARG A 676 -19.96 40.63 22.25
N HIS A 677 -19.07 41.11 21.35
CA HIS A 677 -17.73 41.62 21.66
C HIS A 677 -17.66 43.11 22.01
#